data_AF-A0AAJ1AI13-F1
#
_entry.id   AF-A0AAJ1AI13-F1
#
_cell.length_a   1.000
_cell.length_b   1.000
_cell.length_c   1.000
_cell.angle_alpha   90.00
_cell.angle_beta   90.00
_cell.angle_gamma   90.00
#
_symmetry.space_group_name_H-M   'P 1'
#
loop_
_entity.id
_entity.type
_entity.pdbx_description
1 polymer ?
#
loop_
_entity_poly.entity_id
_entity_poly.type
_entity_poly.pdbx_seq_one_letter_code
_entity_poly.pdbx_strand_id
1 'polypeptide(L)'
;MRYKRRLLAAVTLLLNVVTVGCGVTFSQPATEVLTDIENSQRIPTHQPSAGKLVVTGDSLRILTYNTYLLPRLVLCTWDPICHLLDANFESRAEQLGTAVAEASEKYDIVAFNEVWDEDTRDVLEKKLGGTYPNYVKYISTSGLDMIRLKKNWGFFGGNFEDSGLMLFSKLPFRKLPFVKDDYEATDFKPWWIHKGLAFKEFDDCAFAFADCRAAKGVALIQVEWPSKGSLNVLFTHLQADSGDSTRPEVRQKQLADMQDIVETTLGKTFASWTDTERLVALGDLNIDGLGGVSRVLGLPADVLADATQEWVDRFKAPAQAGVTPLYDSWAETTSPQDQGHTRYNKNERLDYILVSRPIANAAAGQTLNHNNGEIPRVGTDLPVTCVQHIWIPQELEGLSNHRPVAADINLFAPQCNPRLAQEVDGADLGTIVQGLRRTSWQHYELKHRGSMQWFRLDAPGTYAIAITGINAADTPLLHYEIYSPANLSVPLAGAYQLEKTKIAACGTGVPVLDTIALHGATGEFPCSLVDAQKFVLPTGPHYVRVFSKQRTWQGRYAVAFYKFNCAAKDDACDLLPNSPQEFAFLSGRPLNAEDAAWFRVRVQDQADSGKAQSLKFFSRSLSGARATPMIAFVQDDGITPLTDLGGNPLSGPLAQDNGAIYNSRTHQNQTLYLRIKRPVANLQGHSLAVGWRTNLTLFGGSTVGPGIPVLICKDETNGFLGNEYSADEIHMEVNVDGQGWTRIPASGYVEFDCNDWKDSKVWDRQLGVIGFLESVKIRMVEQDDWGDDDTSPPVSLEVWNMGMDMDQIPDNWKIADRQTRLQWEWAGGEYYLRKFNMNRWRIN
;
A
#
# COMPACT_ATOMS: atom_id res chain seq x y z
N MET A 1 31.84 36.77 -50.74
CA MET A 1 33.06 35.93 -50.83
C MET A 1 34.18 36.64 -50.09
N ARG A 2 34.45 36.24 -48.84
CA ARG A 2 35.39 36.89 -47.92
C ARG A 2 36.46 35.90 -47.46
N TYR A 3 37.66 36.47 -47.33
CA TYR A 3 38.96 35.87 -47.14
C TYR A 3 39.10 35.00 -45.88
N LYS A 4 39.68 33.81 -46.07
CA LYS A 4 40.26 32.94 -45.03
C LYS A 4 41.72 33.36 -44.75
N ARG A 5 42.14 33.10 -43.50
CA ARG A 5 43.52 33.12 -42.94
C ARG A 5 44.03 34.46 -42.44
N ARG A 6 43.88 34.68 -41.13
CA ARG A 6 44.90 35.19 -40.16
C ARG A 6 44.21 35.51 -38.82
N LEU A 7 44.37 34.65 -37.82
CA LEU A 7 44.62 35.01 -36.42
C LEU A 7 44.85 33.71 -35.62
N LEU A 8 46.11 33.29 -35.54
CA LEU A 8 46.59 32.24 -34.65
C LEU A 8 47.90 32.76 -34.06
N ALA A 9 47.79 33.68 -33.10
CA ALA A 9 48.88 34.20 -32.26
C ALA A 9 48.31 35.30 -31.33
N ALA A 10 47.67 34.91 -30.22
CA ALA A 10 47.51 35.75 -29.02
C ALA A 10 46.63 35.05 -27.97
N VAL A 11 47.08 33.94 -27.37
CA VAL A 11 46.80 33.60 -25.95
C VAL A 11 47.90 32.63 -25.51
N THR A 12 49.09 33.15 -25.26
CA THR A 12 50.18 32.42 -24.59
C THR A 12 50.97 33.41 -23.75
N LEU A 13 50.32 34.00 -22.75
CA LEU A 13 51.00 34.67 -21.64
C LEU A 13 49.99 34.96 -20.52
N LEU A 14 49.78 34.00 -19.62
CA LEU A 14 49.31 34.17 -18.23
C LEU A 14 48.90 32.79 -17.72
N LEU A 15 49.88 32.03 -17.22
CA LEU A 15 49.73 31.00 -16.17
C LEU A 15 51.08 30.28 -16.04
N ASN A 16 51.91 30.79 -15.15
CA ASN A 16 52.96 30.04 -14.44
C ASN A 16 53.40 30.89 -13.23
N VAL A 17 53.78 30.20 -12.15
CA VAL A 17 54.17 30.68 -10.79
C VAL A 17 52.95 30.55 -9.84
N VAL A 18 52.81 29.54 -8.97
CA VAL A 18 53.77 28.92 -8.05
C VAL A 18 53.40 27.44 -7.80
N THR A 19 54.38 26.54 -7.95
CA THR A 19 54.42 25.24 -7.24
C THR A 19 55.75 25.16 -6.48
N VAL A 20 55.66 24.84 -5.20
CA VAL A 20 56.70 24.31 -4.31
C VAL A 20 56.10 22.99 -3.81
N GLY A 21 56.69 21.81 -3.82
CA GLY A 21 58.03 21.30 -4.08
C GLY A 21 58.08 19.88 -3.49
N CYS A 22 58.96 19.03 -4.02
CA CYS A 22 59.25 17.63 -3.62
C CYS A 22 58.26 16.58 -4.16
N GLY A 23 58.57 15.67 -5.09
CA GLY A 23 59.83 15.25 -5.67
C GLY A 23 60.17 13.80 -5.29
N VAL A 24 59.77 12.82 -6.11
CA VAL A 24 60.46 11.51 -6.24
C VAL A 24 60.30 11.01 -7.68
N THR A 25 61.41 10.69 -8.34
CA THR A 25 61.53 10.13 -9.68
C THR A 25 62.20 8.76 -9.62
N PHE A 26 61.69 7.78 -10.40
CA PHE A 26 62.44 6.66 -11.00
C PHE A 26 61.64 6.28 -12.28
N SER A 27 62.05 6.59 -13.51
CA SER A 27 63.13 6.06 -14.37
C SER A 27 63.02 4.56 -14.70
N GLN A 28 62.54 4.20 -15.90
CA GLN A 28 63.27 3.44 -16.95
C GLN A 28 62.34 3.03 -18.13
N PRO A 29 62.90 2.63 -19.30
CA PRO A 29 62.56 3.23 -20.59
C PRO A 29 61.67 2.37 -21.50
N ALA A 30 61.10 3.05 -22.49
CA ALA A 30 60.40 2.47 -23.64
C ALA A 30 61.38 2.01 -24.72
N THR A 31 61.32 0.72 -25.03
CA THR A 31 61.70 0.00 -26.27
C THR A 31 61.03 -1.37 -26.08
N GLU A 32 60.20 -1.95 -26.95
CA GLU A 32 60.19 -1.96 -28.40
C GLU A 32 58.90 -2.68 -28.88
N VAL A 33 58.48 -2.37 -30.11
CA VAL A 33 57.79 -3.27 -31.07
C VAL A 33 56.27 -3.51 -30.95
N LEU A 34 55.60 -2.83 -31.90
CA LEU A 34 54.39 -3.23 -32.63
C LEU A 34 54.37 -4.73 -32.98
N THR A 35 53.30 -5.44 -32.60
CA THR A 35 52.45 -6.32 -33.44
C THR A 35 51.48 -7.08 -32.54
N ASP A 36 50.19 -6.74 -32.63
CA ASP A 36 49.04 -7.68 -32.66
C ASP A 36 47.75 -6.93 -32.38
N ILE A 37 47.25 -6.29 -33.44
CA ILE A 37 45.84 -5.94 -33.59
C ILE A 37 45.16 -7.22 -34.05
N GLU A 38 44.73 -8.07 -33.11
CA GLU A 38 43.73 -9.15 -33.27
C GLU A 38 43.81 -10.09 -32.05
N ASN A 39 43.10 -9.77 -30.94
CA ASN A 39 42.52 -10.74 -29.96
C ASN A 39 42.13 -10.11 -28.61
N SER A 40 41.33 -9.04 -28.61
CA SER A 40 40.59 -8.64 -27.40
C SER A 40 39.13 -8.25 -27.68
N GLN A 41 38.47 -8.99 -28.58
CA GLN A 41 37.02 -9.17 -28.52
C GLN A 41 36.71 -10.52 -27.90
N ARG A 42 36.79 -10.60 -26.57
CA ARG A 42 35.89 -11.45 -25.80
C ARG A 42 35.07 -10.55 -24.89
N ILE A 43 34.14 -9.84 -25.54
CA ILE A 43 32.89 -9.45 -24.89
C ILE A 43 32.28 -10.77 -24.41
N PRO A 44 31.97 -10.95 -23.11
CA PRO A 44 31.11 -12.04 -22.70
C PRO A 44 29.80 -11.83 -23.46
N THR A 45 29.53 -12.66 -24.46
CA THR A 45 28.20 -12.79 -25.05
C THR A 45 27.33 -13.45 -23.99
N HIS A 46 27.00 -12.71 -22.94
CA HIS A 46 25.79 -12.95 -22.19
C HIS A 46 24.67 -12.34 -23.04
N GLN A 47 24.27 -13.06 -24.08
CA GLN A 47 22.86 -13.00 -24.46
C GLN A 47 22.13 -13.50 -23.21
N PRO A 48 21.31 -12.68 -22.53
CA PRO A 48 20.33 -13.24 -21.63
C PRO A 48 19.54 -14.19 -22.52
N SER A 49 19.58 -15.49 -22.21
CA SER A 49 18.58 -16.41 -22.73
C SER A 49 17.24 -15.71 -22.52
N ALA A 50 16.45 -15.55 -23.58
CA ALA A 50 15.12 -14.96 -23.49
C ALA A 50 14.43 -15.62 -22.29
N GLY A 51 14.38 -14.89 -21.18
CA GLY A 51 13.95 -15.44 -19.91
C GLY A 51 12.59 -16.03 -20.17
N LYS A 52 12.43 -17.32 -19.85
CA LYS A 52 11.17 -18.03 -20.05
C LYS A 52 10.09 -17.11 -19.47
N LEU A 53 9.24 -16.54 -20.34
CA LEU A 53 8.23 -15.56 -19.96
C LEU A 53 7.59 -16.04 -18.65
N VAL A 54 7.74 -15.25 -17.59
CA VAL A 54 7.03 -15.52 -16.34
C VAL A 54 5.58 -15.69 -16.77
N VAL A 55 4.98 -16.85 -16.49
CA VAL A 55 3.61 -17.12 -16.92
C VAL A 55 2.71 -16.23 -16.06
N THR A 56 2.54 -14.99 -16.51
CA THR A 56 1.52 -14.09 -16.01
C THR A 56 0.19 -14.77 -16.31
N GLY A 57 -0.75 -14.71 -15.37
CA GLY A 57 -2.11 -15.19 -15.63
C GLY A 57 -2.79 -14.37 -16.73
N ASP A 58 -4.12 -14.41 -16.75
CA ASP A 58 -4.90 -13.45 -17.52
C ASP A 58 -4.92 -12.07 -16.82
N SER A 59 -4.62 -11.99 -15.52
CA SER A 59 -4.43 -10.73 -14.79
C SER A 59 -3.07 -10.09 -15.11
N LEU A 60 -3.04 -8.76 -15.20
CA LEU A 60 -1.85 -7.90 -15.25
C LEU A 60 -1.77 -7.07 -13.97
N ARG A 61 -0.59 -7.01 -13.38
CA ARG A 61 -0.29 -6.15 -12.22
C ARG A 61 0.55 -4.97 -12.65
N ILE A 62 0.01 -3.78 -12.45
CA ILE A 62 0.62 -2.54 -12.93
C ILE A 62 0.90 -1.64 -11.72
N LEU A 63 2.08 -1.01 -11.70
CA LEU A 63 2.52 -0.05 -10.69
C LEU A 63 2.80 1.30 -11.37
N THR A 64 2.37 2.38 -10.72
CA THR A 64 2.82 3.75 -11.02
C THR A 64 3.32 4.43 -9.76
N TYR A 65 4.42 5.19 -9.86
CA TYR A 65 5.01 5.85 -8.72
C TYR A 65 5.80 7.10 -9.12
N ASN A 66 5.41 8.28 -8.64
CA ASN A 66 6.27 9.46 -8.65
C ASN A 66 7.39 9.29 -7.60
N THR A 67 8.64 9.21 -8.06
CA THR A 67 9.79 8.79 -7.23
C THR A 67 10.58 9.96 -6.63
N TYR A 68 10.32 11.18 -7.10
CA TYR A 68 10.99 12.41 -6.65
C TYR A 68 12.52 12.29 -6.67
N LEU A 69 13.07 11.74 -7.77
CA LEU A 69 14.51 11.56 -8.01
C LEU A 69 15.01 12.74 -8.88
N LEU A 70 15.11 13.90 -8.24
CA LEU A 70 15.48 15.17 -8.90
C LEU A 70 17.00 15.32 -9.01
N PRO A 71 17.53 15.93 -10.09
CA PRO A 71 18.93 16.31 -10.18
C PRO A 71 19.28 17.30 -9.07
N ARG A 72 20.46 17.14 -8.47
CA ARG A 72 20.97 18.03 -7.43
C ARG A 72 20.95 19.51 -7.86
N LEU A 73 21.28 19.78 -9.12
CA LEU A 73 21.27 21.14 -9.67
C LEU A 73 19.87 21.79 -9.61
N VAL A 74 18.81 21.04 -9.87
CA VAL A 74 17.42 21.55 -9.86
C VAL A 74 17.00 21.88 -8.44
N LEU A 75 17.26 20.98 -7.49
CA LEU A 75 16.99 21.23 -6.06
C LEU A 75 17.70 22.48 -5.54
N CYS A 76 18.95 22.67 -5.95
CA CYS A 76 19.74 23.81 -5.55
C CYS A 76 19.25 25.16 -6.07
N THR A 77 18.39 25.15 -7.09
CA THR A 77 17.72 26.37 -7.53
C THR A 77 16.45 26.69 -6.72
N TRP A 78 15.88 25.72 -6.02
CA TRP A 78 14.64 25.87 -5.25
C TRP A 78 14.88 26.03 -3.75
N ASP A 79 15.97 25.45 -3.24
CA ASP A 79 16.37 25.56 -1.84
C ASP A 79 17.84 26.00 -1.73
N PRO A 80 18.13 27.21 -1.20
CA PRO A 80 19.51 27.69 -1.02
C PRO A 80 20.32 26.87 -0.01
N ILE A 81 19.68 25.95 0.73
CA ILE A 81 20.31 25.02 1.68
C ILE A 81 20.52 23.64 1.04
N CYS A 82 20.26 23.44 -0.27
CA CYS A 82 20.41 22.16 -0.98
C CYS A 82 21.78 21.46 -0.83
N HIS A 83 22.85 22.22 -0.55
CA HIS A 83 24.18 21.67 -0.34
C HIS A 83 24.30 20.98 1.02
N LEU A 84 23.44 21.36 1.98
CA LEU A 84 23.28 20.76 3.30
C LEU A 84 22.10 19.78 3.34
N LEU A 85 21.06 20.00 2.52
CA LEU A 85 20.08 18.99 2.13
C LEU A 85 20.63 18.19 0.97
N ASP A 86 21.80 17.59 1.17
CA ASP A 86 22.19 16.54 0.26
C ASP A 86 20.99 15.56 0.25
N ALA A 87 20.55 15.05 -0.88
CA ALA A 87 19.51 14.04 -0.98
C ALA A 87 20.14 12.92 -1.79
N ASN A 88 20.58 11.83 -1.15
CA ASN A 88 21.26 10.75 -1.83
C ASN A 88 20.18 10.01 -2.59
N PHE A 89 19.81 10.57 -3.74
CA PHE A 89 18.79 10.01 -4.60
C PHE A 89 19.28 8.68 -5.12
N GLU A 90 20.59 8.45 -5.26
CA GLU A 90 21.14 7.14 -5.63
C GLU A 90 20.82 6.10 -4.56
N SER A 91 21.04 6.38 -3.27
CA SER A 91 20.66 5.47 -2.17
C SER A 91 19.14 5.20 -2.15
N ARG A 92 18.33 6.24 -2.38
CA ARG A 92 16.87 6.04 -2.53
C ARG A 92 16.52 5.20 -3.75
N ALA A 93 17.18 5.42 -4.89
CA ALA A 93 16.99 4.65 -6.11
C ALA A 93 17.44 3.18 -5.92
N GLU A 94 18.49 2.95 -5.14
CA GLU A 94 18.98 1.62 -4.74
C GLU A 94 17.93 0.89 -3.88
N GLN A 95 17.35 1.58 -2.89
CA GLN A 95 16.27 1.05 -2.06
C GLN A 95 15.01 0.78 -2.88
N LEU A 96 14.59 1.74 -3.70
CA LEU A 96 13.42 1.60 -4.58
C LEU A 96 13.60 0.44 -5.56
N GLY A 97 14.73 0.40 -6.27
CA GLY A 97 15.07 -0.65 -7.22
C GLY A 97 15.14 -2.03 -6.56
N THR A 98 15.70 -2.11 -5.35
CA THR A 98 15.74 -3.35 -4.56
C THR A 98 14.34 -3.79 -4.14
N ALA A 99 13.52 -2.90 -3.57
CA ALA A 99 12.18 -3.23 -3.12
C ALA A 99 11.26 -3.66 -4.28
N VAL A 100 11.37 -3.02 -5.45
CA VAL A 100 10.63 -3.43 -6.66
C VAL A 100 11.15 -4.77 -7.21
N ALA A 101 12.47 -5.00 -7.21
CA ALA A 101 13.05 -6.27 -7.65
C ALA A 101 12.67 -7.44 -6.73
N GLU A 102 12.63 -7.23 -5.41
CA GLU A 102 12.17 -8.23 -4.43
C GLU A 102 10.67 -8.49 -4.54
N ALA A 103 9.88 -7.45 -4.84
CA ALA A 103 8.47 -7.56 -5.18
C ALA A 103 8.23 -7.94 -6.65
N SER A 104 9.25 -8.44 -7.36
CA SER A 104 9.16 -8.68 -8.80
C SER A 104 8.07 -9.66 -9.18
N GLU A 105 7.75 -10.67 -8.36
CA GLU A 105 6.61 -11.57 -8.62
C GLU A 105 5.25 -10.83 -8.62
N LYS A 106 5.18 -9.66 -7.99
CA LYS A 106 3.99 -8.82 -7.94
C LYS A 106 3.79 -8.06 -9.24
N TYR A 107 4.74 -7.26 -9.73
CA TYR A 107 4.45 -6.32 -10.82
C TYR A 107 4.85 -6.84 -12.20
N ASP A 108 4.01 -6.64 -13.20
CA ASP A 108 4.28 -6.97 -14.61
C ASP A 108 4.74 -5.74 -15.39
N ILE A 109 4.19 -4.56 -15.06
CA ILE A 109 4.55 -3.25 -15.62
C ILE A 109 4.74 -2.26 -14.47
N VAL A 110 5.82 -1.49 -14.52
CA VAL A 110 6.17 -0.45 -13.53
C VAL A 110 6.47 0.85 -14.26
N ALA A 111 5.73 1.92 -13.97
CA ALA A 111 5.94 3.24 -14.54
C ALA A 111 6.36 4.22 -13.44
N PHE A 112 7.50 4.87 -13.62
CA PHE A 112 8.01 5.90 -12.71
C PHE A 112 7.88 7.29 -13.32
N ASN A 113 7.56 8.26 -12.46
CA ASN A 113 7.64 9.69 -12.75
C ASN A 113 8.77 10.33 -11.92
N GLU A 114 9.23 11.50 -12.38
CA GLU A 114 10.31 12.30 -11.78
C GLU A 114 11.63 11.52 -11.57
N VAL A 115 11.99 10.66 -12.52
CA VAL A 115 13.32 10.03 -12.57
C VAL A 115 14.26 10.86 -13.43
N TRP A 116 14.54 12.09 -12.99
CA TRP A 116 15.30 13.07 -13.77
C TRP A 116 16.82 12.94 -13.55
N ASP A 117 17.26 12.57 -12.35
CA ASP A 117 18.68 12.42 -12.05
C ASP A 117 19.33 11.27 -12.86
N GLU A 118 20.45 11.54 -13.55
CA GLU A 118 21.07 10.58 -14.47
C GLU A 118 21.63 9.34 -13.74
N ASP A 119 22.29 9.55 -12.60
CA ASP A 119 22.92 8.48 -11.83
C ASP A 119 21.87 7.56 -11.22
N THR A 120 20.75 8.12 -10.75
CA THR A 120 19.62 7.32 -10.24
C THR A 120 18.97 6.44 -11.29
N ARG A 121 18.90 6.90 -12.56
CA ARG A 121 18.36 6.09 -13.67
C ARG A 121 19.24 4.87 -13.93
N ASP A 122 20.56 5.03 -13.86
CA ASP A 122 21.53 3.94 -14.02
C ASP A 122 21.39 2.90 -12.90
N VAL A 123 21.19 3.36 -11.65
CA VAL A 123 20.90 2.49 -10.50
C VAL A 123 19.63 1.67 -10.74
N LEU A 124 18.53 2.32 -11.14
CA LEU A 124 17.26 1.63 -11.41
C LEU A 124 17.37 0.66 -12.60
N GLU A 125 18.03 1.04 -13.69
CA GLU A 125 18.31 0.15 -14.83
C GLU A 125 19.06 -1.10 -14.37
N LYS A 126 20.13 -0.93 -13.60
CA LYS A 126 20.97 -2.03 -13.10
C LYS A 126 20.16 -2.98 -12.20
N LYS A 127 19.31 -2.45 -11.33
CA LYS A 127 18.50 -3.26 -10.40
C LYS A 127 17.35 -3.98 -11.09
N LEU A 128 16.67 -3.31 -12.01
CA LEU A 128 15.40 -3.78 -12.57
C LEU A 128 15.54 -4.45 -13.94
N GLY A 129 16.54 -4.10 -14.74
CA GLY A 129 16.69 -4.54 -16.13
C GLY A 129 16.83 -6.06 -16.30
N GLY A 130 17.35 -6.77 -15.29
CA GLY A 130 17.41 -8.24 -15.30
C GLY A 130 16.04 -8.91 -15.15
N THR A 131 15.17 -8.30 -14.35
CA THR A 131 13.81 -8.80 -14.07
C THR A 131 12.81 -8.32 -15.14
N TYR A 132 12.99 -7.09 -15.61
CA TYR A 132 12.13 -6.40 -16.56
C TYR A 132 12.91 -6.09 -17.83
N PRO A 133 13.06 -7.08 -18.75
CA PRO A 133 13.96 -6.95 -19.89
C PRO A 133 13.48 -5.98 -20.98
N ASN A 134 12.24 -5.49 -20.89
CA ASN A 134 11.68 -4.51 -21.82
C ASN A 134 11.43 -3.22 -21.05
N TYR A 135 12.20 -2.17 -21.34
CA TYR A 135 12.06 -0.92 -20.62
C TYR A 135 12.37 0.31 -21.47
N VAL A 136 11.84 1.43 -20.99
CA VAL A 136 12.15 2.79 -21.43
C VAL A 136 12.93 3.44 -20.31
N LYS A 137 14.23 3.68 -20.51
CA LYS A 137 15.10 4.26 -19.49
C LYS A 137 14.81 5.74 -19.27
N TYR A 138 14.64 6.48 -20.36
CA TYR A 138 14.25 7.89 -20.36
C TYR A 138 13.75 8.29 -21.75
N ILE A 139 13.10 9.45 -21.83
CA ILE A 139 12.61 10.04 -23.09
C ILE A 139 12.96 11.53 -23.12
N SER A 140 13.57 11.98 -24.21
CA SER A 140 13.94 13.38 -24.49
C SER A 140 13.56 13.73 -25.94
N THR A 141 13.20 14.99 -26.18
CA THR A 141 12.94 15.55 -27.52
C THR A 141 14.08 16.43 -28.02
N SER A 142 15.05 16.74 -27.16
CA SER A 142 16.32 17.35 -27.53
C SER A 142 17.39 16.27 -27.58
N GLY A 143 17.87 15.93 -28.78
CA GLY A 143 18.92 14.91 -28.99
C GLY A 143 20.18 15.14 -28.15
N LEU A 144 21.02 14.10 -28.04
CA LEU A 144 22.24 14.03 -27.23
C LEU A 144 23.21 15.23 -27.43
N ASP A 145 23.22 15.83 -28.62
CA ASP A 145 24.08 16.97 -28.95
C ASP A 145 23.62 18.30 -28.35
N MET A 146 22.31 18.49 -28.11
CA MET A 146 21.76 19.75 -27.62
C MET A 146 21.81 19.89 -26.10
N ILE A 147 21.74 18.78 -25.34
CA ILE A 147 21.92 18.78 -23.88
C ILE A 147 23.39 19.15 -23.54
N ARG A 148 24.35 18.66 -24.32
CA ARG A 148 25.78 19.01 -24.16
C ARG A 148 26.14 20.41 -24.66
N LEU A 149 25.55 20.90 -25.75
CA LEU A 149 25.83 22.24 -26.27
C LEU A 149 25.11 23.36 -25.50
N LYS A 150 23.93 23.12 -24.92
CA LYS A 150 23.18 24.11 -24.13
C LYS A 150 23.70 24.32 -22.70
N LYS A 151 24.42 23.36 -22.12
CA LYS A 151 25.18 23.55 -20.85
C LYS A 151 26.16 24.72 -20.92
N ASN A 152 26.62 25.12 -22.11
CA ASN A 152 27.58 26.23 -22.30
C ASN A 152 26.94 27.60 -22.58
N TRP A 153 25.61 27.70 -22.83
CA TRP A 153 24.94 28.95 -23.23
C TRP A 153 23.68 29.18 -22.37
N GLY A 154 23.88 29.49 -21.09
CA GLY A 154 22.82 29.62 -20.09
C GLY A 154 21.91 30.86 -20.20
N PHE A 155 21.40 31.22 -21.39
CA PHE A 155 20.57 32.44 -21.50
C PHE A 155 19.40 32.46 -22.51
N PHE A 156 19.17 31.43 -23.33
CA PHE A 156 18.01 31.43 -24.25
C PHE A 156 17.23 30.10 -24.22
N GLY A 157 15.91 30.21 -24.04
CA GLY A 157 15.00 29.15 -23.60
C GLY A 157 14.98 27.86 -24.42
N GLY A 158 15.09 26.74 -23.71
CA GLY A 158 14.76 25.39 -24.14
C GLY A 158 14.85 24.44 -22.94
N ASN A 159 14.31 23.23 -23.08
CA ASN A 159 14.36 22.20 -22.03
C ASN A 159 15.81 21.90 -21.64
N PHE A 160 16.07 21.89 -20.34
CA PHE A 160 17.35 21.51 -19.75
C PHE A 160 17.34 20.05 -19.27
N GLU A 161 16.15 19.50 -19.06
CA GLU A 161 15.94 18.19 -18.48
C GLU A 161 15.01 17.32 -19.35
N ASP A 162 15.14 16.00 -19.23
CA ASP A 162 14.28 15.05 -19.93
C ASP A 162 12.85 14.97 -19.35
N SER A 163 12.04 14.02 -19.82
CA SER A 163 10.65 13.87 -19.39
C SER A 163 10.47 13.38 -17.94
N GLY A 164 11.50 12.78 -17.34
CA GLY A 164 11.45 12.12 -16.02
C GLY A 164 10.62 10.84 -16.02
N LEU A 165 10.28 10.31 -17.20
CA LEU A 165 9.45 9.12 -17.37
C LEU A 165 10.34 7.89 -17.61
N MET A 166 10.13 6.87 -16.79
CA MET A 166 10.79 5.56 -16.93
C MET A 166 9.74 4.46 -16.86
N LEU A 167 9.87 3.40 -17.65
CA LEU A 167 8.93 2.27 -17.62
C LEU A 167 9.66 0.95 -17.74
N PHE A 168 9.32 -0.01 -16.90
CA PHE A 168 9.82 -1.39 -16.92
C PHE A 168 8.67 -2.37 -17.16
N SER A 169 8.91 -3.40 -17.98
CA SER A 169 7.92 -4.42 -18.33
C SER A 169 8.55 -5.80 -18.47
N LYS A 170 7.88 -6.80 -17.87
CA LYS A 170 8.17 -8.21 -18.16
C LYS A 170 7.68 -8.62 -19.55
N LEU A 171 6.68 -7.92 -20.05
CA LEU A 171 6.01 -8.20 -21.32
C LEU A 171 6.72 -7.49 -22.47
N PRO A 172 6.85 -8.14 -23.64
CA PRO A 172 7.50 -7.54 -24.79
C PRO A 172 6.67 -6.37 -25.34
N PHE A 173 7.37 -5.31 -25.75
CA PHE A 173 6.78 -4.20 -26.47
C PHE A 173 6.45 -4.63 -27.91
N ARG A 174 5.25 -4.29 -28.37
CA ARG A 174 4.79 -4.49 -29.74
C ARG A 174 5.10 -3.28 -30.58
N LYS A 175 5.32 -3.51 -31.86
CA LYS A 175 5.42 -2.45 -32.85
C LYS A 175 4.08 -1.70 -32.92
N LEU A 176 4.13 -0.38 -32.77
CA LEU A 176 2.98 0.49 -32.91
C LEU A 176 2.65 0.68 -34.40
N PRO A 177 1.36 0.79 -34.77
CA PRO A 177 0.94 0.75 -36.17
C PRO A 177 1.36 2.02 -36.93
N PHE A 178 1.27 3.19 -36.30
CA PHE A 178 1.69 4.46 -36.87
C PHE A 178 2.58 5.20 -35.88
N VAL A 179 3.89 5.22 -36.08
CA VAL A 179 4.81 6.05 -35.30
C VAL A 179 5.32 7.14 -36.25
N LYS A 180 5.12 8.41 -35.91
CA LYS A 180 5.82 9.50 -36.62
C LYS A 180 7.30 9.40 -36.28
N ASP A 181 8.18 9.46 -37.28
CA ASP A 181 9.64 9.35 -37.13
C ASP A 181 10.28 10.58 -36.42
N ASP A 182 9.48 11.44 -35.78
CA ASP A 182 9.89 12.76 -35.28
C ASP A 182 10.52 12.72 -33.86
N TYR A 183 10.69 11.55 -33.26
CA TYR A 183 11.16 11.41 -31.87
C TYR A 183 12.44 10.58 -31.75
N GLU A 184 13.51 11.19 -31.29
CA GLU A 184 14.72 10.51 -30.83
C GLU A 184 14.53 10.07 -29.37
N ALA A 185 13.87 8.95 -29.10
CA ALA A 185 14.01 8.33 -27.78
C ALA A 185 15.41 7.69 -27.69
N THR A 186 16.25 8.25 -26.82
CA THR A 186 17.71 8.18 -26.94
C THR A 186 18.37 6.99 -26.24
N ASP A 187 17.64 6.12 -25.53
CA ASP A 187 18.17 4.84 -25.03
C ASP A 187 17.07 3.79 -24.79
N PHE A 188 16.88 2.88 -25.77
CA PHE A 188 16.01 1.72 -25.64
C PHE A 188 16.83 0.45 -25.50
N LYS A 189 16.43 -0.44 -24.59
CA LYS A 189 16.92 -1.80 -24.60
C LYS A 189 15.79 -2.82 -24.65
N PRO A 190 15.85 -3.76 -25.62
CA PRO A 190 16.79 -3.80 -26.74
C PRO A 190 16.53 -2.73 -27.83
N TRP A 191 17.60 -2.21 -28.44
CA TRP A 191 17.60 -1.08 -29.39
C TRP A 191 16.81 -1.31 -30.68
N TRP A 192 16.39 -2.53 -31.02
CA TRP A 192 15.54 -2.78 -32.19
C TRP A 192 14.06 -2.43 -32.00
N ILE A 193 13.65 -1.95 -30.81
CA ILE A 193 12.25 -1.63 -30.47
C ILE A 193 11.90 -0.14 -30.64
N HIS A 194 12.70 0.66 -31.35
CA HIS A 194 12.38 2.09 -31.62
C HIS A 194 10.99 2.33 -32.25
N LYS A 195 10.35 1.31 -32.84
CA LYS A 195 8.98 1.38 -33.39
C LYS A 195 7.88 0.93 -32.42
N GLY A 196 8.20 0.67 -31.15
CA GLY A 196 7.27 0.20 -30.12
C GLY A 196 6.88 1.25 -29.07
N LEU A 197 7.41 2.47 -29.20
CA LEU A 197 7.10 3.62 -28.35
C LEU A 197 6.70 4.81 -29.23
N ALA A 198 5.64 5.49 -28.85
CA ALA A 198 5.35 6.85 -29.30
C ALA A 198 5.49 7.79 -28.10
N PHE A 199 5.96 9.00 -28.33
CA PHE A 199 6.02 10.04 -27.32
C PHE A 199 5.43 11.33 -27.90
N LYS A 200 4.82 12.15 -27.06
CA LYS A 200 4.41 13.50 -27.38
C LYS A 200 4.80 14.39 -26.21
N GLU A 201 5.73 15.30 -26.45
CA GLU A 201 5.99 16.40 -25.53
C GLU A 201 4.77 17.33 -25.52
N PHE A 202 4.42 17.85 -24.35
CA PHE A 202 3.30 18.75 -24.23
C PHE A 202 3.61 20.12 -24.84
N ASP A 203 2.68 20.62 -25.66
CA ASP A 203 2.83 21.93 -26.31
C ASP A 203 2.74 23.08 -25.29
N ASP A 204 2.00 22.86 -24.20
CA ASP A 204 1.76 23.85 -23.15
C ASP A 204 2.38 23.43 -21.82
N CYS A 205 3.05 24.40 -21.20
CA CYS A 205 3.61 24.33 -19.86
C CYS A 205 3.41 25.68 -19.16
N ALA A 206 3.38 25.67 -17.83
CA ALA A 206 3.39 26.88 -17.01
C ALA A 206 4.67 26.95 -16.17
N PHE A 207 4.97 28.16 -15.69
CA PHE A 207 6.14 28.51 -14.90
C PHE A 207 7.46 28.39 -15.70
N ALA A 208 7.92 29.53 -16.22
CA ALA A 208 9.12 29.66 -17.07
C ALA A 208 10.44 29.11 -16.47
N PHE A 209 10.42 28.62 -15.23
CA PHE A 209 11.58 28.14 -14.48
C PHE A 209 11.47 26.70 -13.95
N ALA A 210 10.30 26.05 -13.95
CA ALA A 210 10.12 24.70 -13.38
C ALA A 210 9.65 23.69 -14.45
N ASP A 211 8.34 23.53 -14.64
CA ASP A 211 7.78 22.52 -15.54
C ASP A 211 8.15 22.74 -17.01
N CYS A 212 8.29 24.00 -17.44
CA CYS A 212 8.76 24.35 -18.80
C CYS A 212 10.26 24.07 -19.06
N ARG A 213 11.01 23.55 -18.07
CA ARG A 213 12.43 23.18 -18.25
C ARG A 213 12.66 21.69 -18.41
N ALA A 214 11.64 20.88 -18.16
CA ALA A 214 11.65 19.44 -18.41
C ALA A 214 10.84 19.15 -19.68
N ALA A 215 11.26 18.14 -20.45
CA ALA A 215 10.51 17.66 -21.62
C ALA A 215 9.25 16.87 -21.18
N LYS A 216 8.38 17.47 -20.36
CA LYS A 216 7.14 16.84 -19.88
C LYS A 216 6.28 16.42 -21.06
N GLY A 217 5.69 15.25 -20.96
CA GLY A 217 4.90 14.70 -22.05
C GLY A 217 4.21 13.40 -21.67
N VAL A 218 3.74 12.72 -22.70
CA VAL A 218 3.05 11.45 -22.62
C VAL A 218 3.70 10.44 -23.54
N ALA A 219 3.95 9.26 -23.01
CA ALA A 219 4.46 8.12 -23.74
C ALA A 219 3.37 7.07 -23.93
N LEU A 220 3.35 6.42 -25.09
CA LEU A 220 2.47 5.31 -25.43
C LEU A 220 3.30 4.11 -25.86
N ILE A 221 3.12 2.98 -25.17
CA ILE A 221 3.59 1.67 -25.62
C ILE A 221 2.40 0.73 -25.81
N GLN A 222 2.64 -0.34 -26.54
CA GLN A 222 1.73 -1.48 -26.57
C GLN A 222 2.47 -2.72 -26.08
N VAL A 223 1.90 -3.45 -25.11
CA VAL A 223 2.45 -4.71 -24.62
C VAL A 223 1.61 -5.89 -25.07
N GLU A 224 2.24 -7.06 -25.20
CA GLU A 224 1.53 -8.31 -25.39
C GLU A 224 0.86 -8.77 -24.10
N TRP A 225 -0.46 -8.95 -24.15
CA TRP A 225 -1.22 -9.58 -23.08
C TRP A 225 -1.42 -11.05 -23.45
N PRO A 226 -0.67 -12.01 -22.86
CA PRO A 226 -0.44 -13.35 -23.42
C PRO A 226 -1.68 -14.14 -23.83
N SER A 227 -2.83 -13.93 -23.17
CA SER A 227 -4.07 -14.63 -23.50
C SER A 227 -5.14 -13.75 -24.17
N LYS A 228 -4.96 -12.42 -24.21
CA LYS A 228 -6.04 -11.45 -24.52
C LYS A 228 -5.71 -10.44 -25.62
N GLY A 229 -4.52 -10.54 -26.22
CA GLY A 229 -4.11 -9.70 -27.35
C GLY A 229 -3.09 -8.65 -26.94
N SER A 230 -3.46 -7.39 -26.99
CA SER A 230 -2.60 -6.28 -26.59
C SER A 230 -3.24 -5.39 -25.53
N LEU A 231 -2.38 -4.76 -24.74
CA LEU A 231 -2.73 -3.66 -23.86
C LEU A 231 -1.95 -2.42 -24.32
N ASN A 232 -2.65 -1.31 -24.55
CA ASN A 232 -2.01 -0.01 -24.73
C ASN A 232 -1.75 0.60 -23.35
N VAL A 233 -0.57 1.17 -23.15
CA VAL A 233 -0.16 1.77 -21.87
C VAL A 233 0.32 3.18 -22.16
N LEU A 234 -0.43 4.16 -21.65
CA LEU A 234 0.05 5.53 -21.52
C LEU A 234 0.73 5.71 -20.17
N PHE A 235 1.82 6.47 -20.15
CA PHE A 235 2.42 6.95 -18.91
C PHE A 235 2.88 8.39 -19.07
N THR A 236 2.63 9.21 -18.04
CA THR A 236 2.79 10.67 -18.13
C THR A 236 3.03 11.30 -16.76
N HIS A 237 3.43 12.57 -16.75
CA HIS A 237 3.44 13.45 -15.60
C HIS A 237 2.97 14.84 -16.03
N LEU A 238 1.78 15.25 -15.61
CA LEU A 238 1.16 16.50 -16.05
C LEU A 238 1.72 17.73 -15.30
N GLN A 239 1.28 18.92 -15.73
CA GLN A 239 1.61 20.20 -15.12
C GLN A 239 1.26 20.24 -13.63
N ALA A 240 2.24 20.56 -12.80
CA ALA A 240 2.05 20.76 -11.36
C ALA A 240 1.46 22.14 -11.04
N ASP A 241 0.81 22.25 -9.88
CA ASP A 241 0.43 23.54 -9.30
C ASP A 241 1.64 24.20 -8.59
N SER A 242 1.66 25.54 -8.50
CA SER A 242 2.73 26.27 -7.81
C SER A 242 2.15 27.21 -6.75
N GLY A 243 2.45 26.93 -5.49
CA GLY A 243 1.84 27.63 -4.35
C GLY A 243 0.32 27.49 -4.40
N ASP A 244 -0.38 28.63 -4.36
CA ASP A 244 -1.85 28.69 -4.45
C ASP A 244 -2.36 28.79 -5.90
N SER A 245 -1.47 28.81 -6.90
CA SER A 245 -1.85 28.93 -8.31
C SER A 245 -2.09 27.55 -8.93
N THR A 246 -3.36 27.21 -9.13
CA THR A 246 -3.75 26.02 -9.90
C THR A 246 -3.60 26.26 -11.41
N ARG A 247 -3.37 25.19 -12.19
CA ARG A 247 -3.21 25.24 -13.66
C ARG A 247 -4.11 24.28 -14.45
N PRO A 248 -5.43 24.26 -14.19
CA PRO A 248 -6.36 23.36 -14.88
C PRO A 248 -6.42 23.58 -16.40
N GLU A 249 -6.16 24.81 -16.86
CA GLU A 249 -6.14 25.19 -18.27
C GLU A 249 -4.97 24.55 -19.04
N VAL A 250 -3.82 24.38 -18.38
CA VAL A 250 -2.64 23.74 -18.98
C VAL A 250 -2.86 22.24 -19.03
N ARG A 251 -3.25 21.64 -17.90
CA ARG A 251 -3.56 20.20 -17.83
C ARG A 251 -4.66 19.79 -18.81
N GLN A 252 -5.63 20.66 -19.09
CA GLN A 252 -6.64 20.42 -20.13
C GLN A 252 -6.02 20.14 -21.49
N LYS A 253 -5.06 20.97 -21.91
CA LYS A 253 -4.41 20.85 -23.21
C LYS A 253 -3.47 19.65 -23.24
N GLN A 254 -2.78 19.38 -22.14
CA GLN A 254 -1.96 18.18 -21.99
C GLN A 254 -2.79 16.88 -22.08
N LEU A 255 -3.98 16.86 -21.48
CA LEU A 255 -4.93 15.75 -21.64
C LEU A 255 -5.41 15.61 -23.09
N ALA A 256 -5.58 16.72 -23.82
CA ALA A 256 -5.87 16.68 -25.26
C ALA A 256 -4.68 16.12 -26.07
N ASP A 257 -3.43 16.40 -25.66
CA ASP A 257 -2.23 15.80 -26.24
C ASP A 257 -2.15 14.29 -25.97
N MET A 258 -2.56 13.84 -24.78
CA MET A 258 -2.71 12.41 -24.47
C MET A 258 -3.75 11.73 -25.37
N GLN A 259 -4.83 12.42 -25.71
CA GLN A 259 -5.79 11.92 -26.69
C GLN A 259 -5.18 11.87 -28.09
N ASP A 260 -4.56 12.95 -28.54
CA ASP A 260 -3.97 13.05 -29.87
C ASP A 260 -2.92 11.96 -30.13
N ILE A 261 -2.02 11.69 -29.18
CA ILE A 261 -1.02 10.63 -29.36
C ILE A 261 -1.66 9.25 -29.51
N VAL A 262 -2.73 8.95 -28.77
CA VAL A 262 -3.45 7.67 -28.90
C VAL A 262 -4.10 7.58 -30.26
N GLU A 263 -4.84 8.60 -30.67
CA GLU A 263 -5.60 8.56 -31.92
C GLU A 263 -4.70 8.52 -33.15
N THR A 264 -3.63 9.30 -33.14
CA THR A 264 -2.65 9.35 -34.23
C THR A 264 -1.82 8.07 -34.30
N THR A 265 -1.39 7.53 -33.15
CA THR A 265 -0.52 6.35 -33.11
C THR A 265 -1.27 5.06 -33.41
N LEU A 266 -2.50 4.93 -32.91
CA LEU A 266 -3.34 3.75 -33.12
C LEU A 266 -4.21 3.86 -34.40
N GLY A 267 -4.28 5.05 -35.01
CA GLY A 267 -5.04 5.32 -36.23
C GLY A 267 -6.55 5.24 -36.04
N LYS A 268 -7.04 5.53 -34.83
CA LYS A 268 -8.45 5.38 -34.43
C LYS A 268 -8.84 6.47 -33.45
N THR A 269 -10.01 7.08 -33.67
CA THR A 269 -10.56 8.06 -32.72
C THR A 269 -11.11 7.36 -31.48
N PHE A 270 -11.13 8.03 -30.33
CA PHE A 270 -11.83 7.49 -29.16
C PHE A 270 -13.32 7.26 -29.43
N ALA A 271 -13.96 8.02 -30.32
CA ALA A 271 -15.36 7.78 -30.69
C ALA A 271 -15.60 6.42 -31.39
N SER A 272 -14.56 5.84 -31.98
CA SER A 272 -14.60 4.53 -32.65
C SER A 272 -14.09 3.39 -31.77
N TRP A 273 -13.81 3.65 -30.50
CA TRP A 273 -13.18 2.68 -29.61
C TRP A 273 -14.15 1.59 -29.17
N THR A 274 -13.72 0.35 -29.34
CA THR A 274 -14.43 -0.88 -28.98
C THR A 274 -13.83 -1.52 -27.74
N ASP A 275 -14.57 -2.43 -27.13
CA ASP A 275 -14.14 -3.08 -25.88
C ASP A 275 -12.91 -4.00 -26.03
N THR A 276 -12.49 -4.28 -27.27
CA THR A 276 -11.23 -4.99 -27.54
C THR A 276 -10.00 -4.09 -27.42
N GLU A 277 -10.21 -2.78 -27.34
CA GLU A 277 -9.17 -1.76 -27.37
C GLU A 277 -8.91 -1.27 -25.96
N ARG A 278 -8.00 -1.99 -25.31
CA ARG A 278 -7.68 -1.79 -23.89
C ARG A 278 -6.61 -0.73 -23.77
N LEU A 279 -6.88 0.31 -22.99
CA LEU A 279 -5.89 1.31 -22.61
C LEU A 279 -5.87 1.46 -21.11
N VAL A 280 -4.66 1.60 -20.59
CA VAL A 280 -4.42 2.10 -19.24
C VAL A 280 -3.58 3.37 -19.35
N ALA A 281 -3.87 4.37 -18.52
CA ALA A 281 -3.03 5.55 -18.37
C ALA A 281 -2.52 5.63 -16.94
N LEU A 282 -1.21 5.81 -16.80
CA LEU A 282 -0.48 5.73 -15.54
C LEU A 282 0.21 7.06 -15.25
N GLY A 283 0.25 7.48 -14.00
CA GLY A 283 1.16 8.52 -13.54
C GLY A 283 0.53 9.60 -12.68
N ASP A 284 1.37 10.55 -12.32
CA ASP A 284 1.01 11.76 -11.60
C ASP A 284 0.32 12.77 -12.54
N LEU A 285 -0.99 12.95 -12.35
CA LEU A 285 -1.77 13.88 -13.15
C LEU A 285 -1.82 15.28 -12.53
N ASN A 286 -1.32 15.49 -11.31
CA ASN A 286 -1.44 16.74 -10.58
C ASN A 286 -2.89 17.30 -10.52
N ILE A 287 -3.89 16.41 -10.65
CA ILE A 287 -5.31 16.72 -10.49
C ILE A 287 -5.74 16.06 -9.20
N ASP A 288 -6.16 16.84 -8.21
CA ASP A 288 -6.60 16.26 -6.93
C ASP A 288 -7.98 15.61 -7.06
N GLY A 289 -7.98 14.29 -6.94
CA GLY A 289 -9.16 13.45 -6.99
C GLY A 289 -9.67 13.03 -5.62
N LEU A 290 -9.14 13.61 -4.54
CA LEU A 290 -9.68 13.36 -3.21
C LEU A 290 -11.17 13.73 -3.17
N GLY A 291 -12.05 12.78 -2.88
CA GLY A 291 -13.51 12.98 -2.99
C GLY A 291 -14.16 12.53 -4.29
N GLY A 292 -13.37 12.07 -5.26
CA GLY A 292 -13.88 11.52 -6.52
C GLY A 292 -14.88 10.39 -6.31
N VAL A 293 -14.63 9.54 -5.30
CA VAL A 293 -15.54 8.47 -4.85
C VAL A 293 -16.93 9.03 -4.48
N SER A 294 -16.97 10.05 -3.62
CA SER A 294 -18.22 10.71 -3.20
C SER A 294 -18.99 11.27 -4.39
N ARG A 295 -18.27 11.91 -5.32
CA ARG A 295 -18.85 12.51 -6.51
C ARG A 295 -19.45 11.48 -7.46
N VAL A 296 -18.77 10.35 -7.69
CA VAL A 296 -19.28 9.23 -8.52
C VAL A 296 -20.56 8.67 -7.92
N LEU A 297 -20.60 8.48 -6.61
CA LEU A 297 -21.72 7.87 -5.91
C LEU A 297 -22.85 8.85 -5.56
N GLY A 298 -22.68 10.15 -5.81
CA GLY A 298 -23.64 11.18 -5.42
C GLY A 298 -23.82 11.29 -3.90
N LEU A 299 -22.77 10.99 -3.12
CA LEU A 299 -22.80 11.09 -1.67
C LEU A 299 -22.85 12.57 -1.24
N PRO A 300 -23.49 12.87 -0.09
CA PRO A 300 -23.53 14.22 0.46
C PRO A 300 -22.12 14.79 0.75
N ALA A 301 -21.94 16.08 0.50
CA ALA A 301 -20.65 16.78 0.65
C ALA A 301 -20.13 16.87 2.10
N ASP A 302 -21.00 16.64 3.10
CA ASP A 302 -20.67 16.63 4.52
C ASP A 302 -20.01 15.33 4.99
N VAL A 303 -19.98 14.29 4.15
CA VAL A 303 -19.46 12.96 4.52
C VAL A 303 -17.97 12.79 4.19
N LEU A 304 -17.44 13.47 3.16
CA LEU A 304 -16.05 13.32 2.69
C LEU A 304 -15.56 14.62 2.00
N ALA A 305 -14.24 14.79 1.84
CA ALA A 305 -13.69 15.89 1.04
C ALA A 305 -14.30 15.89 -0.36
N ASP A 306 -14.61 17.07 -0.92
CA ASP A 306 -15.21 17.21 -2.23
C ASP A 306 -14.13 17.17 -3.32
N ALA A 307 -14.33 16.36 -4.37
CA ALA A 307 -13.41 16.35 -5.52
C ALA A 307 -13.29 17.74 -6.14
N THR A 308 -12.10 18.07 -6.62
CA THR A 308 -11.87 19.31 -7.36
C THR A 308 -12.82 19.41 -8.56
N GLN A 309 -13.22 20.63 -8.91
CA GLN A 309 -14.05 20.83 -10.10
C GLN A 309 -13.34 20.34 -11.35
N GLU A 310 -12.02 20.51 -11.41
CA GLU A 310 -11.19 19.94 -12.47
C GLU A 310 -11.35 18.42 -12.56
N TRP A 311 -11.21 17.67 -11.46
CA TRP A 311 -11.41 16.22 -11.47
C TRP A 311 -12.82 15.85 -11.97
N VAL A 312 -13.85 16.57 -11.53
CA VAL A 312 -15.24 16.34 -11.95
C VAL A 312 -15.39 16.52 -13.47
N ASP A 313 -14.86 17.61 -14.01
CA ASP A 313 -14.95 17.94 -15.43
C ASP A 313 -14.20 16.93 -16.32
N ARG A 314 -13.17 16.26 -15.80
CA ARG A 314 -12.34 15.31 -16.55
C ARG A 314 -12.78 13.86 -16.41
N PHE A 315 -13.10 13.40 -15.21
CA PHE A 315 -13.23 11.97 -14.91
C PHE A 315 -14.64 11.53 -14.51
N LYS A 316 -15.49 12.45 -14.01
CA LYS A 316 -16.88 12.13 -13.63
C LYS A 316 -17.81 12.01 -14.84
N ALA A 317 -17.53 12.75 -15.92
CA ALA A 317 -18.43 12.82 -17.05
C ALA A 317 -18.72 11.41 -17.62
N PRO A 318 -19.99 11.05 -17.89
CA PRO A 318 -20.30 9.79 -18.55
C PRO A 318 -19.58 9.74 -19.91
N ALA A 319 -19.20 8.54 -20.37
CA ALA A 319 -18.57 8.37 -21.67
C ALA A 319 -19.44 9.01 -22.77
N GLN A 320 -18.98 10.14 -23.31
CA GLN A 320 -19.61 10.82 -24.45
C GLN A 320 -18.71 10.64 -25.67
N ALA A 321 -19.32 10.55 -26.85
CA ALA A 321 -18.55 10.53 -28.10
C ALA A 321 -17.68 11.80 -28.20
N GLY A 322 -16.35 11.62 -28.26
CA GLY A 322 -15.38 12.72 -28.32
C GLY A 322 -14.79 13.19 -26.99
N VAL A 323 -15.17 12.59 -25.85
CA VAL A 323 -14.53 12.82 -24.54
C VAL A 323 -13.62 11.64 -24.21
N THR A 324 -12.45 11.90 -23.62
CA THR A 324 -11.49 10.87 -23.23
C THR A 324 -12.19 9.77 -22.41
N PRO A 325 -12.25 8.54 -22.90
CA PRO A 325 -13.04 7.47 -22.29
C PRO A 325 -12.30 6.85 -21.09
N LEU A 326 -11.45 7.58 -20.38
CA LEU A 326 -10.73 7.05 -19.23
C LEU A 326 -11.54 7.30 -17.96
N TYR A 327 -11.60 6.31 -17.07
CA TYR A 327 -12.19 6.48 -15.75
C TYR A 327 -11.14 6.34 -14.64
N ASP A 328 -11.40 7.05 -13.54
CA ASP A 328 -10.64 6.90 -12.31
C ASP A 328 -10.98 5.57 -11.65
N SER A 329 -10.07 4.60 -11.79
CA SER A 329 -10.26 3.25 -11.26
C SER A 329 -10.45 3.24 -9.75
N TRP A 330 -9.74 4.12 -9.03
CA TRP A 330 -9.88 4.19 -7.57
C TRP A 330 -11.30 4.65 -7.22
N ALA A 331 -11.78 5.73 -7.84
CA ALA A 331 -13.11 6.25 -7.58
C ALA A 331 -14.23 5.24 -7.89
N GLU A 332 -14.10 4.48 -8.99
CA GLU A 332 -15.19 3.63 -9.47
C GLU A 332 -15.20 2.22 -8.92
N THR A 333 -14.04 1.61 -8.67
CA THR A 333 -13.98 0.18 -8.34
C THR A 333 -13.76 -0.13 -6.85
N THR A 334 -13.30 0.84 -6.06
CA THR A 334 -13.02 0.63 -4.62
C THR A 334 -14.25 0.80 -3.71
N SER A 335 -14.05 0.75 -2.40
CA SER A 335 -15.07 1.08 -1.39
C SER A 335 -15.44 2.58 -1.37
N PRO A 336 -16.69 2.96 -1.03
CA PRO A 336 -17.06 4.37 -0.84
C PRO A 336 -16.19 5.14 0.16
N GLN A 337 -15.59 4.46 1.14
CA GLN A 337 -14.82 5.07 2.22
C GLN A 337 -13.31 5.10 1.97
N ASP A 338 -12.81 4.38 0.95
CA ASP A 338 -11.38 4.36 0.63
C ASP A 338 -11.02 5.49 -0.33
N GLN A 339 -10.43 6.54 0.23
CA GLN A 339 -10.10 7.76 -0.49
C GLN A 339 -8.82 7.65 -1.33
N GLY A 340 -7.93 6.70 -1.04
CA GLY A 340 -6.72 6.46 -1.84
C GLY A 340 -5.74 7.63 -1.86
N HIS A 341 -5.38 8.19 -0.71
CA HIS A 341 -4.36 9.25 -0.66
C HIS A 341 -3.05 8.79 -1.31
N THR A 342 -2.51 9.61 -2.20
CA THR A 342 -1.23 9.33 -2.88
C THR A 342 -0.13 10.33 -2.52
N ARG A 343 -0.35 11.17 -1.50
CA ARG A 343 0.66 12.11 -1.00
C ARG A 343 0.79 12.06 0.52
N TYR A 344 2.03 11.99 1.04
CA TYR A 344 2.25 11.70 2.47
C TYR A 344 1.85 12.84 3.43
N ASN A 345 2.00 14.08 3.00
CA ASN A 345 1.92 15.26 3.88
C ASN A 345 0.81 16.23 3.48
N LYS A 346 0.04 15.90 2.44
CA LYS A 346 -1.12 16.66 1.98
C LYS A 346 -2.29 15.71 1.77
N ASN A 347 -3.49 16.20 2.03
CA ASN A 347 -4.72 15.46 1.76
C ASN A 347 -5.02 15.58 0.26
N GLU A 348 -4.25 14.89 -0.57
CA GLU A 348 -4.33 14.95 -2.03
C GLU A 348 -4.24 13.53 -2.61
N ARG A 349 -4.91 13.30 -3.74
CA ARG A 349 -4.75 12.13 -4.60
C ARG A 349 -4.42 12.58 -6.02
N LEU A 350 -3.14 12.48 -6.40
CA LEU A 350 -2.59 13.01 -7.66
C LEU A 350 -2.12 11.92 -8.64
N ASP A 351 -1.71 10.76 -8.12
CA ASP A 351 -1.30 9.58 -8.91
C ASP A 351 -2.49 8.66 -9.26
N TYR A 352 -2.58 8.25 -10.53
CA TYR A 352 -3.71 7.49 -11.05
C TYR A 352 -3.29 6.27 -11.88
N ILE A 353 -4.14 5.24 -11.80
CA ILE A 353 -4.27 4.21 -12.83
C ILE A 353 -5.64 4.39 -13.45
N LEU A 354 -5.71 5.02 -14.62
CA LEU A 354 -6.94 5.20 -15.38
C LEU A 354 -7.11 4.06 -16.39
N VAL A 355 -8.35 3.61 -16.62
CA VAL A 355 -8.65 2.54 -17.58
C VAL A 355 -9.69 3.01 -18.58
N SER A 356 -9.63 2.51 -19.82
CA SER A 356 -10.64 2.78 -20.83
C SER A 356 -12.02 2.25 -20.43
N ARG A 357 -13.03 3.10 -20.58
CA ARG A 357 -14.46 2.79 -20.52
C ARG A 357 -14.87 2.21 -21.88
N PRO A 358 -15.62 1.09 -21.91
CA PRO A 358 -16.30 0.66 -23.12
C PRO A 358 -17.35 1.72 -23.52
N ILE A 359 -17.33 2.18 -24.78
CA ILE A 359 -18.37 3.05 -25.32
C ILE A 359 -19.51 2.14 -25.76
N ALA A 360 -20.41 1.81 -24.83
CA ALA A 360 -21.66 1.14 -25.20
C ALA A 360 -22.36 1.97 -26.28
N ASN A 361 -22.79 1.32 -27.37
CA ASN A 361 -23.44 1.93 -28.55
C ASN A 361 -24.29 3.15 -28.18
N ALA A 362 -23.76 4.35 -28.41
CA ALA A 362 -24.41 5.63 -28.09
C ALA A 362 -25.79 5.79 -28.77
N ALA A 363 -26.10 4.96 -29.77
CA ALA A 363 -27.41 4.90 -30.43
C ALA A 363 -28.52 4.25 -29.58
N ALA A 364 -28.20 3.48 -28.54
CA ALA A 364 -29.20 2.72 -27.78
C ALA A 364 -29.77 3.46 -26.56
N GLY A 365 -29.27 4.65 -26.21
CA GLY A 365 -29.73 5.38 -25.01
C GLY A 365 -29.56 4.59 -23.70
N GLN A 366 -28.77 3.52 -23.71
CA GLN A 366 -28.53 2.67 -22.55
C GLN A 366 -27.38 3.25 -21.73
N THR A 367 -27.72 4.15 -20.82
CA THR A 367 -26.83 4.50 -19.71
C THR A 367 -26.62 3.23 -18.88
N LEU A 368 -25.39 2.77 -18.76
CA LEU A 368 -25.01 1.94 -17.61
C LEU A 368 -25.46 2.74 -16.37
N ASN A 369 -26.47 2.23 -15.67
CA ASN A 369 -26.99 2.84 -14.45
C ASN A 369 -25.94 2.66 -13.35
N HIS A 370 -24.89 3.48 -13.40
CA HIS A 370 -23.78 3.44 -12.45
C HIS A 370 -24.12 4.08 -11.09
N ASN A 371 -25.31 4.68 -10.95
CA ASN A 371 -25.68 5.44 -9.76
C ASN A 371 -26.11 4.59 -8.55
N ASN A 372 -26.14 3.26 -8.68
CA ASN A 372 -26.73 2.39 -7.64
C ASN A 372 -26.08 1.00 -7.52
N GLY A 373 -24.93 0.74 -8.15
CA GLY A 373 -24.28 -0.57 -8.04
C GLY A 373 -25.09 -1.74 -8.61
N GLU A 374 -26.17 -1.47 -9.37
CA GLU A 374 -26.87 -2.53 -10.11
C GLU A 374 -25.93 -3.06 -11.20
N ILE A 375 -25.65 -4.37 -11.13
CA ILE A 375 -25.02 -5.16 -12.20
C ILE A 375 -25.69 -4.79 -13.52
N PRO A 376 -24.94 -4.60 -14.63
CA PRO A 376 -25.55 -4.38 -15.93
C PRO A 376 -26.64 -5.43 -16.18
N ARG A 377 -27.89 -5.00 -16.33
CA ARG A 377 -29.02 -5.92 -16.55
C ARG A 377 -28.71 -6.77 -17.79
N VAL A 378 -29.06 -8.06 -17.69
CA VAL A 378 -28.95 -9.05 -18.77
C VAL A 378 -29.46 -8.43 -20.08
N GLY A 379 -28.56 -8.24 -21.06
CA GLY A 379 -28.85 -7.58 -22.34
C GLY A 379 -27.95 -6.38 -22.69
N THR A 380 -27.05 -5.97 -21.80
CA THR A 380 -25.98 -4.99 -22.07
C THR A 380 -24.67 -5.72 -22.42
N ASP A 381 -23.87 -5.17 -23.33
CA ASP A 381 -22.51 -5.66 -23.58
C ASP A 381 -21.70 -5.46 -22.29
N LEU A 382 -21.25 -6.57 -21.67
CA LEU A 382 -20.49 -6.54 -20.43
C LEU A 382 -19.14 -5.85 -20.69
N PRO A 383 -18.64 -5.00 -19.76
CA PRO A 383 -17.31 -4.41 -19.90
C PRO A 383 -16.28 -5.52 -20.08
N VAL A 384 -15.31 -5.34 -20.97
CA VAL A 384 -14.31 -6.39 -21.25
C VAL A 384 -13.22 -6.45 -20.19
N THR A 385 -12.89 -5.33 -19.56
CA THR A 385 -11.85 -5.22 -18.52
C THR A 385 -12.44 -4.92 -17.15
N CYS A 386 -11.75 -5.37 -16.11
CA CYS A 386 -12.06 -5.06 -14.72
C CYS A 386 -10.76 -4.74 -13.98
N VAL A 387 -10.71 -3.57 -13.34
CA VAL A 387 -9.71 -3.28 -12.30
C VAL A 387 -10.19 -3.98 -11.04
N GLN A 388 -9.54 -5.09 -10.71
CA GLN A 388 -10.00 -6.02 -9.71
C GLN A 388 -9.61 -5.63 -8.30
N HIS A 389 -8.43 -5.01 -8.15
CA HIS A 389 -7.92 -4.47 -6.89
C HIS A 389 -7.00 -3.31 -7.20
N ILE A 390 -7.12 -2.22 -6.45
CA ILE A 390 -6.20 -1.08 -6.48
C ILE A 390 -5.72 -0.82 -5.06
N TRP A 391 -4.42 -0.60 -4.87
CA TRP A 391 -3.81 -0.45 -3.54
C TRP A 391 -2.56 0.42 -3.54
N ILE A 392 -2.15 0.84 -2.34
CA ILE A 392 -0.83 1.41 -2.04
C ILE A 392 0.12 0.30 -1.57
N PRO A 393 1.15 -0.07 -2.36
CA PRO A 393 2.16 -1.05 -1.94
C PRO A 393 2.93 -0.63 -0.69
N GLN A 394 2.72 -1.35 0.42
CA GLN A 394 3.32 -1.04 1.72
C GLN A 394 4.85 -1.16 1.69
N GLU A 395 5.40 -2.09 0.89
CA GLU A 395 6.84 -2.28 0.77
C GLU A 395 7.59 -1.12 0.07
N LEU A 396 6.87 -0.23 -0.61
CA LEU A 396 7.42 0.91 -1.34
C LEU A 396 7.12 2.25 -0.65
N GLU A 397 6.38 2.21 0.47
CA GLU A 397 6.01 3.40 1.20
C GLU A 397 7.22 4.10 1.85
N GLY A 398 7.21 5.43 1.86
CA GLY A 398 8.24 6.26 2.50
C GLY A 398 9.50 6.51 1.66
N LEU A 399 9.58 5.90 0.47
CA LEU A 399 10.67 6.09 -0.49
C LEU A 399 10.52 7.33 -1.37
N SER A 400 9.38 8.02 -1.32
CA SER A 400 9.10 9.26 -2.05
C SER A 400 8.25 10.21 -1.20
N ASN A 401 8.03 11.45 -1.68
CA ASN A 401 7.00 12.35 -1.15
C ASN A 401 5.58 11.96 -1.61
N HIS A 402 5.48 11.15 -2.66
CA HIS A 402 4.25 10.49 -3.12
C HIS A 402 4.14 9.07 -2.57
N ARG A 403 2.96 8.46 -2.68
CA ARG A 403 2.72 7.05 -2.40
C ARG A 403 2.59 6.28 -3.71
N PRO A 404 3.13 5.07 -3.80
CA PRO A 404 2.99 4.22 -4.98
C PRO A 404 1.55 3.76 -5.14
N VAL A 405 1.08 3.61 -6.38
CA VAL A 405 -0.25 3.08 -6.71
C VAL A 405 -0.11 1.86 -7.59
N ALA A 406 -0.72 0.74 -7.18
CA ALA A 406 -0.72 -0.50 -7.95
C ALA A 406 -2.15 -1.01 -8.18
N ALA A 407 -2.34 -1.76 -9.27
CA ALA A 407 -3.61 -2.40 -9.58
C ALA A 407 -3.46 -3.77 -10.25
N ASP A 408 -4.39 -4.68 -9.93
CA ASP A 408 -4.67 -5.91 -10.68
C ASP A 408 -5.73 -5.60 -11.74
N ILE A 409 -5.41 -5.81 -13.01
CA ILE A 409 -6.31 -5.60 -14.15
C ILE A 409 -6.51 -6.93 -14.87
N ASN A 410 -7.75 -7.34 -15.05
CA ASN A 410 -8.08 -8.58 -15.74
C ASN A 410 -9.30 -8.39 -16.65
N LEU A 411 -9.73 -9.45 -17.32
CA LEU A 411 -11.05 -9.48 -17.92
C LEU A 411 -12.14 -9.40 -16.87
N PHE A 412 -13.27 -8.83 -17.26
CA PHE A 412 -14.46 -8.81 -16.42
C PHE A 412 -14.96 -10.22 -16.08
N ALA A 413 -15.39 -10.36 -14.83
CA ALA A 413 -16.11 -11.50 -14.28
C ALA A 413 -17.05 -10.99 -13.17
N PRO A 414 -18.11 -11.74 -12.81
CA PRO A 414 -18.95 -11.38 -11.67
C PRO A 414 -18.11 -11.17 -10.39
N GLN A 415 -18.46 -10.15 -9.61
CA GLN A 415 -17.76 -9.76 -8.39
C GLN A 415 -16.26 -9.44 -8.55
N CYS A 416 -15.81 -9.01 -9.73
CA CYS A 416 -14.38 -8.84 -9.97
C CYS A 416 -13.74 -7.69 -9.19
N ASN A 417 -14.50 -6.76 -8.60
CA ASN A 417 -13.98 -5.64 -7.80
C ASN A 417 -14.85 -5.35 -6.55
N PRO A 418 -14.37 -4.55 -5.58
CA PRO A 418 -15.10 -4.22 -4.36
C PRO A 418 -16.49 -3.59 -4.58
N ARG A 419 -16.65 -2.73 -5.58
CA ARG A 419 -17.95 -2.10 -5.92
C ARG A 419 -19.00 -3.13 -6.36
N LEU A 420 -18.55 -4.23 -6.98
CA LEU A 420 -19.37 -5.33 -7.47
C LEU A 420 -19.40 -6.53 -6.51
N ALA A 421 -18.93 -6.36 -5.27
CA ALA A 421 -18.83 -7.43 -4.30
C ALA A 421 -20.19 -8.09 -4.01
N GLN A 422 -20.21 -9.42 -3.87
CA GLN A 422 -21.40 -10.15 -3.44
C GLN A 422 -21.69 -9.84 -1.97
N GLU A 423 -22.85 -9.25 -1.69
CA GLU A 423 -23.34 -9.11 -0.33
C GLU A 423 -23.59 -10.51 0.27
N VAL A 424 -23.06 -10.76 1.47
CA VAL A 424 -23.29 -12.00 2.22
C VAL A 424 -24.43 -11.75 3.20
N ASP A 425 -25.57 -12.38 2.97
CA ASP A 425 -26.79 -12.11 3.71
C ASP A 425 -27.04 -13.12 4.86
N GLY A 426 -28.12 -12.91 5.62
CA GLY A 426 -28.44 -13.72 6.79
C GLY A 426 -28.68 -15.21 6.51
N ALA A 427 -29.08 -15.61 5.30
CA ALA A 427 -29.22 -17.01 4.93
C ALA A 427 -27.85 -17.69 4.75
N ASP A 428 -26.84 -16.89 4.37
CA ASP A 428 -25.48 -17.34 4.09
C ASP A 428 -24.58 -17.37 5.33
N LEU A 429 -24.95 -16.66 6.39
CA LEU A 429 -24.16 -16.51 7.62
C LEU A 429 -24.32 -17.65 8.64
N GLY A 430 -25.02 -18.72 8.29
CA GLY A 430 -25.15 -19.92 9.12
C GLY A 430 -25.93 -19.74 10.43
N THR A 431 -26.15 -20.85 11.15
CA THR A 431 -26.88 -20.93 12.43
C THR A 431 -26.33 -22.06 13.30
N ILE A 432 -26.67 -22.09 14.60
CA ILE A 432 -26.35 -23.24 15.45
C ILE A 432 -27.43 -24.32 15.28
N VAL A 433 -27.02 -25.55 14.95
CA VAL A 433 -27.88 -26.73 14.86
C VAL A 433 -27.24 -27.86 15.64
N GLN A 434 -27.96 -28.42 16.63
CA GLN A 434 -27.46 -29.52 17.48
C GLN A 434 -26.09 -29.21 18.14
N GLY A 435 -25.89 -27.96 18.55
CA GLY A 435 -24.63 -27.50 19.18
C GLY A 435 -23.48 -27.25 18.19
N LEU A 436 -23.70 -27.46 16.89
CA LEU A 436 -22.70 -27.23 15.85
C LEU A 436 -23.01 -25.96 15.04
N ARG A 437 -21.96 -25.20 14.75
CA ARG A 437 -22.00 -23.98 13.91
C ARG A 437 -22.20 -24.40 12.46
N ARG A 438 -23.44 -24.42 11.98
CA ARG A 438 -23.83 -24.91 10.66
C ARG A 438 -23.91 -23.77 9.66
N THR A 439 -23.35 -23.94 8.47
CA THR A 439 -23.54 -23.04 7.33
C THR A 439 -23.60 -23.83 6.01
N SER A 440 -23.89 -23.17 4.90
CA SER A 440 -23.96 -23.79 3.57
C SER A 440 -22.73 -23.43 2.74
N TRP A 441 -22.27 -24.36 1.93
CA TRP A 441 -21.26 -24.08 0.90
C TRP A 441 -21.87 -23.27 -0.25
N GLN A 442 -21.34 -22.07 -0.44
CA GLN A 442 -21.64 -21.25 -1.60
C GLN A 442 -20.60 -21.51 -2.69
N HIS A 443 -21.05 -21.75 -3.92
CA HIS A 443 -20.19 -22.16 -5.02
C HIS A 443 -19.92 -21.00 -5.98
N TYR A 444 -18.65 -20.82 -6.33
CA TYR A 444 -18.19 -19.75 -7.21
C TYR A 444 -17.09 -20.23 -8.15
N GLU A 445 -16.61 -19.35 -9.04
CA GLU A 445 -15.59 -19.65 -10.04
C GLU A 445 -14.67 -18.46 -10.29
N LEU A 446 -13.36 -18.67 -10.14
CA LEU A 446 -12.36 -17.74 -10.66
C LEU A 446 -12.23 -17.99 -12.17
N LYS A 447 -13.08 -17.28 -12.94
CA LYS A 447 -13.33 -17.53 -14.37
C LYS A 447 -12.08 -17.39 -15.25
N HIS A 448 -11.22 -16.43 -14.93
CA HIS A 448 -10.00 -16.15 -15.69
C HIS A 448 -8.76 -16.42 -14.83
N ARG A 449 -7.63 -16.76 -15.46
CA ARG A 449 -6.39 -17.02 -14.72
C ARG A 449 -5.96 -15.80 -13.92
N GLY A 450 -5.77 -15.95 -12.62
CA GLY A 450 -5.38 -14.84 -11.74
C GLY A 450 -6.50 -13.82 -11.51
N SER A 451 -7.75 -14.19 -11.82
CA SER A 451 -8.92 -13.42 -11.39
C SER A 451 -9.16 -13.57 -9.89
N MET A 452 -9.97 -12.66 -9.35
CA MET A 452 -10.42 -12.67 -7.96
C MET A 452 -11.92 -12.36 -7.91
N GLN A 453 -12.54 -12.67 -6.78
CA GLN A 453 -13.92 -12.32 -6.48
C GLN A 453 -14.03 -11.67 -5.11
N TRP A 454 -14.94 -10.69 -5.01
CA TRP A 454 -15.15 -9.89 -3.82
C TRP A 454 -16.50 -10.19 -3.17
N PHE A 455 -16.50 -10.18 -1.84
CA PHE A 455 -17.69 -10.33 -1.00
C PHE A 455 -17.76 -9.17 0.00
N ARG A 456 -18.96 -8.79 0.43
CA ARG A 456 -19.19 -7.71 1.38
C ARG A 456 -19.95 -8.22 2.60
N LEU A 457 -19.37 -8.01 3.78
CA LEU A 457 -19.96 -8.30 5.08
C LEU A 457 -20.46 -6.98 5.69
N ASP A 458 -21.77 -6.74 5.68
CA ASP A 458 -22.31 -5.43 6.08
C ASP A 458 -22.36 -5.20 7.58
N ALA A 459 -22.63 -6.26 8.34
CA ALA A 459 -22.82 -6.13 9.77
C ALA A 459 -21.49 -6.31 10.53
N PRO A 460 -21.27 -5.56 11.62
CA PRO A 460 -20.18 -5.86 12.54
C PRO A 460 -20.45 -7.21 13.24
N GLY A 461 -19.39 -7.87 13.69
CA GLY A 461 -19.51 -9.16 14.33
C GLY A 461 -18.21 -9.93 14.42
N THR A 462 -18.32 -11.13 15.01
CA THR A 462 -17.30 -12.15 14.88
C THR A 462 -17.71 -13.12 13.78
N TYR A 463 -16.80 -13.43 12.87
CA TYR A 463 -17.04 -14.24 11.69
C TYR A 463 -16.08 -15.42 11.65
N ALA A 464 -16.48 -16.54 11.04
CA ALA A 464 -15.60 -17.63 10.64
C ALA A 464 -15.79 -17.87 9.14
N ILE A 465 -14.68 -17.95 8.42
CA ILE A 465 -14.68 -18.08 6.96
C ILE A 465 -13.82 -19.29 6.56
N ALA A 466 -14.39 -20.18 5.76
CA ALA A 466 -13.69 -21.31 5.16
C ALA A 466 -13.80 -21.23 3.64
N ILE A 467 -12.73 -21.61 2.95
CA ILE A 467 -12.66 -21.72 1.48
C ILE A 467 -12.09 -23.08 1.10
N THR A 468 -12.53 -23.63 -0.03
CA THR A 468 -12.04 -24.90 -0.55
C THR A 468 -12.19 -24.96 -2.06
N GLY A 469 -11.28 -25.65 -2.73
CA GLY A 469 -11.46 -26.01 -4.13
C GLY A 469 -12.54 -27.09 -4.26
N ILE A 470 -13.18 -27.15 -5.42
CA ILE A 470 -14.09 -28.27 -5.75
C ILE A 470 -13.30 -29.57 -5.91
N ASN A 471 -12.03 -29.50 -6.31
CA ASN A 471 -11.08 -30.59 -6.12
C ASN A 471 -10.22 -30.32 -4.89
N ALA A 472 -9.99 -31.34 -4.06
CA ALA A 472 -9.22 -31.18 -2.82
C ALA A 472 -7.79 -30.65 -3.07
N ALA A 473 -7.20 -30.99 -4.22
CA ALA A 473 -5.88 -30.52 -4.62
C ALA A 473 -5.82 -29.02 -4.92
N ASP A 474 -6.96 -28.36 -5.19
CA ASP A 474 -7.01 -26.92 -5.48
C ASP A 474 -7.07 -26.08 -4.20
N THR A 475 -7.49 -26.65 -3.07
CA THR A 475 -7.66 -25.91 -1.79
C THR A 475 -6.39 -25.17 -1.34
N PRO A 476 -5.18 -25.75 -1.38
CA PRO A 476 -3.95 -25.04 -1.02
C PRO A 476 -3.60 -23.85 -1.93
N LEU A 477 -4.19 -23.77 -3.12
CA LEU A 477 -3.94 -22.70 -4.09
C LEU A 477 -4.83 -21.48 -3.86
N LEU A 478 -5.92 -21.65 -3.11
CA LEU A 478 -6.91 -20.62 -2.83
C LEU A 478 -6.58 -19.87 -1.55
N HIS A 479 -6.77 -18.56 -1.60
CA HIS A 479 -6.53 -17.65 -0.49
C HIS A 479 -7.66 -16.64 -0.41
N TYR A 480 -7.81 -16.05 0.76
CA TYR A 480 -8.61 -14.87 0.90
C TYR A 480 -7.99 -13.90 1.89
N GLU A 481 -8.41 -12.65 1.76
CA GLU A 481 -8.03 -11.54 2.62
C GLU A 481 -9.27 -10.72 2.94
N ILE A 482 -9.30 -10.09 4.11
CA ILE A 482 -10.39 -9.21 4.52
C ILE A 482 -9.86 -7.79 4.60
N TYR A 483 -10.65 -6.80 4.23
CA TYR A 483 -10.26 -5.39 4.23
C TYR A 483 -11.30 -4.56 4.98
N SER A 484 -10.81 -3.51 5.63
CA SER A 484 -11.66 -2.41 6.12
C SER A 484 -12.25 -1.64 4.94
N PRO A 485 -13.38 -0.94 5.11
CA PRO A 485 -13.98 -0.18 4.03
C PRO A 485 -13.19 1.11 3.73
N ALA A 486 -12.43 1.63 4.68
CA ALA A 486 -11.67 2.88 4.53
C ALA A 486 -10.25 2.67 3.96
N ASN A 487 -9.76 1.42 3.96
CA ASN A 487 -8.44 1.08 3.46
C ASN A 487 -8.45 -0.35 2.89
N LEU A 488 -8.50 -0.45 1.57
CA LEU A 488 -8.40 -1.70 0.83
C LEU A 488 -6.96 -1.99 0.37
N SER A 489 -5.99 -1.18 0.82
CA SER A 489 -4.59 -1.41 0.51
C SER A 489 -3.90 -2.38 1.47
N VAL A 490 -4.41 -2.49 2.69
CA VAL A 490 -3.83 -3.34 3.75
C VAL A 490 -4.90 -4.31 4.24
N PRO A 491 -4.71 -5.63 4.06
CA PRO A 491 -5.65 -6.60 4.58
C PRO A 491 -5.63 -6.60 6.11
N LEU A 492 -6.80 -6.77 6.71
CA LEU A 492 -6.98 -7.04 8.13
C LEU A 492 -6.29 -8.37 8.47
N ALA A 493 -5.33 -8.30 9.38
CA ALA A 493 -4.57 -9.43 9.85
C ALA A 493 -4.68 -9.59 11.37
N GLY A 494 -3.88 -10.53 11.88
CA GLY A 494 -3.68 -10.96 13.26
C GLY A 494 -4.63 -10.52 14.39
N ALA A 495 -4.73 -9.28 14.93
CA ALA A 495 -5.71 -9.13 16.04
C ALA A 495 -7.14 -9.22 15.53
N TYR A 496 -7.39 -8.76 14.31
CA TYR A 496 -8.64 -9.07 13.63
C TYR A 496 -8.72 -10.55 13.26
N GLN A 497 -7.61 -11.22 12.94
CA GLN A 497 -7.53 -12.63 12.55
C GLN A 497 -7.18 -13.57 13.70
N LEU A 498 -8.19 -14.26 14.22
CA LEU A 498 -8.09 -15.06 15.43
C LEU A 498 -7.54 -16.49 15.16
N GLU A 499 -7.71 -17.41 16.10
CA GLU A 499 -7.44 -18.83 15.89
C GLU A 499 -8.48 -19.45 14.94
N LYS A 500 -8.10 -20.55 14.29
CA LYS A 500 -9.06 -21.34 13.52
C LYS A 500 -10.08 -21.99 14.43
N THR A 501 -11.31 -22.10 13.93
CA THR A 501 -12.43 -22.79 14.58
C THR A 501 -13.00 -23.83 13.64
N LYS A 502 -13.79 -24.77 14.17
CA LYS A 502 -14.55 -25.73 13.35
C LYS A 502 -15.96 -25.22 13.08
N ILE A 503 -16.39 -25.35 11.82
CA ILE A 503 -17.79 -25.15 11.39
C ILE A 503 -18.26 -26.37 10.60
N ALA A 504 -19.55 -26.67 10.67
CA ALA A 504 -20.21 -27.70 9.87
C ALA A 504 -20.75 -27.06 8.58
N ALA A 505 -20.01 -27.20 7.48
CA ALA A 505 -20.38 -26.64 6.19
C ALA A 505 -21.09 -27.70 5.33
N CYS A 506 -22.36 -27.45 5.02
CA CYS A 506 -23.26 -28.38 4.34
C CYS A 506 -23.42 -28.05 2.87
N GLY A 507 -23.57 -29.07 2.04
CA GLY A 507 -23.78 -28.90 0.60
C GLY A 507 -23.18 -30.06 -0.19
N THR A 508 -23.63 -30.21 -1.43
CA THR A 508 -23.09 -31.21 -2.35
C THR A 508 -21.93 -30.61 -3.16
N GLY A 509 -21.07 -31.46 -3.71
CA GLY A 509 -20.04 -31.02 -4.67
C GLY A 509 -18.74 -30.48 -4.06
N VAL A 510 -18.52 -30.64 -2.75
CA VAL A 510 -17.28 -30.25 -2.06
C VAL A 510 -16.54 -31.51 -1.60
N PRO A 511 -15.20 -31.58 -1.68
CA PRO A 511 -14.45 -32.73 -1.16
C PRO A 511 -14.69 -32.88 0.34
N VAL A 512 -15.36 -33.96 0.73
CA VAL A 512 -15.63 -34.25 2.14
C VAL A 512 -14.61 -35.27 2.64
N LEU A 513 -13.79 -34.89 3.61
CA LEU A 513 -12.92 -35.82 4.32
C LEU A 513 -13.67 -36.44 5.52
N ASP A 514 -14.40 -35.62 6.28
CA ASP A 514 -15.16 -36.05 7.46
C ASP A 514 -16.63 -35.64 7.32
N THR A 515 -17.49 -36.59 6.90
CA THR A 515 -18.93 -36.33 6.77
C THR A 515 -19.60 -36.52 8.12
N ILE A 516 -20.39 -35.54 8.55
CA ILE A 516 -21.30 -35.65 9.68
C ILE A 516 -22.74 -35.55 9.17
N ALA A 517 -23.61 -36.39 9.74
CA ALA A 517 -25.04 -36.31 9.53
C ALA A 517 -25.64 -35.32 10.54
N LEU A 518 -26.18 -34.20 10.05
CA LEU A 518 -26.97 -33.28 10.85
C LEU A 518 -28.45 -33.46 10.50
N HIS A 519 -29.27 -33.76 11.51
CA HIS A 519 -30.72 -33.83 11.34
C HIS A 519 -31.32 -32.43 11.44
N GLY A 520 -31.84 -31.93 10.32
CA GLY A 520 -32.63 -30.70 10.27
C GLY A 520 -34.14 -30.98 10.15
N ALA A 521 -34.95 -29.93 10.29
CA ALA A 521 -36.41 -30.02 10.14
C ALA A 521 -36.88 -30.48 8.74
N THR A 522 -36.01 -30.39 7.73
CA THR A 522 -36.30 -30.72 6.32
C THR A 522 -35.54 -31.94 5.80
N GLY A 523 -34.86 -32.70 6.67
CA GLY A 523 -34.09 -33.89 6.28
C GLY A 523 -32.64 -33.90 6.75
N GLU A 524 -31.93 -34.96 6.37
CA GLU A 524 -30.51 -35.18 6.66
C GLU A 524 -29.66 -34.52 5.56
N PHE A 525 -28.74 -33.64 5.95
CA PHE A 525 -27.84 -32.98 5.02
C PHE A 525 -26.41 -33.50 5.25
N PRO A 526 -25.69 -33.94 4.19
CA PRO A 526 -24.28 -34.23 4.33
C PRO A 526 -23.55 -32.92 4.60
N CYS A 527 -22.88 -32.85 5.74
CA CYS A 527 -22.08 -31.70 6.14
C CYS A 527 -20.65 -32.15 6.41
N SER A 528 -19.70 -31.27 6.16
CA SER A 528 -18.29 -31.49 6.45
C SER A 528 -17.87 -30.64 7.63
N LEU A 529 -17.14 -31.20 8.58
CA LEU A 529 -16.49 -30.40 9.61
C LEU A 529 -15.22 -29.78 9.03
N VAL A 530 -15.18 -28.46 8.88
CA VAL A 530 -14.05 -27.76 8.24
C VAL A 530 -13.41 -26.75 9.17
N ASP A 531 -12.09 -26.57 9.01
CA ASP A 531 -11.36 -25.49 9.63
C ASP A 531 -11.70 -24.17 8.94
N ALA A 532 -12.29 -23.27 9.71
CA ALA A 532 -12.59 -21.91 9.32
C ALA A 532 -11.71 -20.96 10.12
N GLN A 533 -11.17 -19.95 9.44
CA GLN A 533 -10.38 -18.92 10.09
C GLN A 533 -11.34 -17.86 10.66
N LYS A 534 -11.20 -17.58 11.96
CA LYS A 534 -12.09 -16.68 12.71
C LYS A 534 -11.58 -15.23 12.64
N PHE A 535 -12.49 -14.26 12.57
CA PHE A 535 -12.21 -12.84 12.55
C PHE A 535 -13.12 -12.04 13.49
N VAL A 536 -12.63 -10.94 14.05
CA VAL A 536 -13.45 -9.92 14.69
C VAL A 536 -13.54 -8.72 13.77
N LEU A 537 -14.74 -8.28 13.43
CA LEU A 537 -15.01 -7.16 12.54
C LEU A 537 -15.88 -6.16 13.32
N PRO A 538 -15.28 -5.22 14.07
CA PRO A 538 -16.00 -4.41 15.06
C PRO A 538 -16.93 -3.38 14.43
N THR A 539 -16.67 -3.00 13.18
CA THR A 539 -17.48 -2.08 12.37
C THR A 539 -18.00 -2.80 11.12
N GLY A 540 -18.75 -2.11 10.27
CA GLY A 540 -19.15 -2.59 8.96
C GLY A 540 -19.35 -1.43 8.00
N PRO A 541 -19.29 -1.66 6.67
CA PRO A 541 -19.08 -2.96 6.03
C PRO A 541 -17.60 -3.39 5.98
N HIS A 542 -17.34 -4.65 5.65
CA HIS A 542 -16.00 -5.21 5.39
C HIS A 542 -15.97 -5.94 4.05
N TYR A 543 -14.81 -5.98 3.40
CA TYR A 543 -14.65 -6.61 2.08
C TYR A 543 -13.78 -7.85 2.16
N VAL A 544 -14.22 -8.97 1.59
CA VAL A 544 -13.44 -10.22 1.52
C VAL A 544 -13.05 -10.45 0.06
N ARG A 545 -11.75 -10.56 -0.20
CA ARG A 545 -11.18 -10.85 -1.52
C ARG A 545 -10.76 -12.32 -1.57
N VAL A 546 -11.35 -13.11 -2.45
CA VAL A 546 -10.94 -14.50 -2.71
C VAL A 546 -10.16 -14.58 -4.03
N PHE A 547 -8.99 -15.21 -4.01
CA PHE A 547 -8.09 -15.29 -5.16
C PHE A 547 -7.18 -16.53 -5.08
N SER A 548 -6.41 -16.80 -6.13
CA SER A 548 -5.32 -17.78 -6.09
C SER A 548 -3.95 -17.11 -6.12
N LYS A 549 -3.02 -17.55 -5.26
CA LYS A 549 -1.62 -17.10 -5.31
C LYS A 549 -0.94 -17.56 -6.60
N GLN A 550 -1.33 -18.71 -7.12
CA GLN A 550 -0.88 -19.17 -8.42
C GLN A 550 -1.71 -18.47 -9.50
N ARG A 551 -1.20 -17.36 -10.04
CA ARG A 551 -1.90 -16.53 -11.04
C ARG A 551 -2.28 -17.27 -12.33
N THR A 552 -1.75 -18.47 -12.57
CA THR A 552 -2.15 -19.33 -13.70
C THR A 552 -3.37 -20.20 -13.41
N TRP A 553 -3.81 -20.29 -12.15
CA TRP A 553 -4.95 -21.09 -11.74
C TRP A 553 -6.27 -20.39 -12.11
N GLN A 554 -7.22 -21.20 -12.54
CA GLN A 554 -8.62 -20.86 -12.72
C GLN A 554 -9.43 -22.10 -12.34
N GLY A 555 -10.64 -21.90 -11.82
CA GLY A 555 -11.46 -23.03 -11.43
C GLY A 555 -12.57 -22.67 -10.46
N ARG A 556 -13.37 -23.69 -10.16
CA ARG A 556 -14.48 -23.59 -9.22
C ARG A 556 -13.99 -23.78 -7.80
N TYR A 557 -14.58 -23.03 -6.88
CA TYR A 557 -14.32 -23.14 -5.45
C TYR A 557 -15.64 -23.00 -4.67
N ALA A 558 -15.60 -23.31 -3.38
CA ALA A 558 -16.67 -23.04 -2.45
C ALA A 558 -16.17 -22.20 -1.28
N VAL A 559 -17.03 -21.32 -0.77
CA VAL A 559 -16.81 -20.51 0.43
C VAL A 559 -17.98 -20.70 1.39
N ALA A 560 -17.68 -20.67 2.68
CA ALA A 560 -18.64 -20.77 3.75
C ALA A 560 -18.38 -19.65 4.76
N PHE A 561 -19.44 -18.90 5.08
CA PHE A 561 -19.41 -17.84 6.08
C PHE A 561 -20.25 -18.26 7.28
N TYR A 562 -19.76 -17.97 8.48
CA TYR A 562 -20.51 -18.14 9.72
C TYR A 562 -20.38 -16.90 10.58
N LYS A 563 -21.50 -16.29 10.99
CA LYS A 563 -21.51 -15.18 11.96
C LYS A 563 -21.89 -15.71 13.34
N PHE A 564 -21.04 -15.44 14.32
CA PHE A 564 -21.31 -15.76 15.72
C PHE A 564 -22.44 -14.87 16.24
N ASN A 565 -23.40 -15.46 16.96
CA ASN A 565 -24.58 -14.77 17.47
C ASN A 565 -24.47 -14.38 18.95
N CYS A 566 -23.33 -14.67 19.59
CA CYS A 566 -23.04 -14.40 20.99
C CYS A 566 -24.02 -15.09 21.97
N ALA A 567 -24.78 -16.11 21.56
CA ALA A 567 -25.84 -16.71 22.38
C ALA A 567 -25.36 -17.82 23.32
N ALA A 568 -24.12 -18.26 23.23
CA ALA A 568 -23.54 -19.26 24.11
C ALA A 568 -22.05 -19.01 24.26
N LYS A 569 -21.43 -19.60 25.29
CA LYS A 569 -19.98 -19.53 25.49
C LYS A 569 -19.20 -20.00 24.26
N ASP A 570 -19.59 -21.14 23.69
CA ASP A 570 -18.94 -21.69 22.49
C ASP A 570 -19.25 -20.88 21.23
N ASP A 571 -20.31 -20.07 21.23
CA ASP A 571 -20.64 -19.14 20.14
C ASP A 571 -20.41 -17.67 20.54
N ALA A 572 -19.50 -17.43 21.49
CA ALA A 572 -19.22 -16.11 21.98
C ALA A 572 -18.59 -15.23 20.89
N CYS A 573 -18.99 -13.97 20.90
CA CYS A 573 -18.39 -12.94 20.06
C CYS A 573 -17.11 -12.43 20.70
N ASP A 574 -16.02 -12.44 19.95
CA ASP A 574 -14.74 -11.93 20.42
C ASP A 574 -14.73 -10.39 20.41
N LEU A 575 -14.13 -9.80 21.44
CA LEU A 575 -13.98 -8.35 21.55
C LEU A 575 -12.51 -7.95 21.41
N LEU A 576 -12.27 -6.94 20.57
CA LEU A 576 -10.97 -6.29 20.45
C LEU A 576 -10.81 -5.18 21.50
N PRO A 577 -9.59 -4.97 22.02
CA PRO A 577 -9.33 -3.89 22.95
C PRO A 577 -9.53 -2.54 22.26
N ASN A 578 -10.12 -1.60 22.99
CA ASN A 578 -10.43 -0.24 22.54
C ASN A 578 -11.32 -0.15 21.28
N SER A 579 -11.93 -1.26 20.86
CA SER A 579 -12.78 -1.32 19.67
C SER A 579 -14.13 -1.94 20.05
N PRO A 580 -15.06 -1.12 20.58
CA PRO A 580 -16.37 -1.62 20.98
C PRO A 580 -17.12 -2.23 19.80
N GLN A 581 -17.85 -3.31 20.07
CA GLN A 581 -18.70 -3.98 19.11
C GLN A 581 -20.16 -3.74 19.45
N GLU A 582 -20.97 -3.43 18.44
CA GLU A 582 -22.42 -3.31 18.60
C GLU A 582 -23.08 -4.70 18.72
N PHE A 583 -24.06 -4.80 19.61
CA PHE A 583 -24.87 -5.99 19.81
C PHE A 583 -26.31 -5.59 20.11
N ALA A 584 -27.27 -6.28 19.48
CA ALA A 584 -28.69 -6.01 19.66
C ALA A 584 -29.43 -7.24 20.21
N PHE A 585 -30.16 -7.03 21.30
CA PHE A 585 -31.15 -8.00 21.76
C PHE A 585 -32.43 -7.85 20.94
N LEU A 586 -32.82 -8.91 20.23
CA LEU A 586 -34.05 -8.90 19.43
C LEU A 586 -35.29 -8.72 20.32
N SER A 587 -36.23 -7.89 19.83
CA SER A 587 -37.48 -7.58 20.54
C SER A 587 -38.33 -8.83 20.76
N GLY A 588 -38.84 -9.00 21.99
CA GLY A 588 -39.84 -10.01 22.33
C GLY A 588 -39.39 -11.47 22.23
N ARG A 589 -38.08 -11.73 22.08
CA ARG A 589 -37.52 -13.09 22.07
C ARG A 589 -36.26 -13.14 22.95
N PRO A 590 -36.20 -14.03 23.95
CA PRO A 590 -34.97 -14.22 24.71
C PRO A 590 -33.87 -14.77 23.79
N LEU A 591 -32.62 -14.36 24.01
CA LEU A 591 -31.48 -14.84 23.22
C LEU A 591 -31.21 -16.33 23.45
N ASN A 592 -31.34 -16.77 24.70
CA ASN A 592 -31.17 -18.13 25.18
C ASN A 592 -31.95 -18.29 26.50
N ALA A 593 -31.83 -19.44 27.18
CA ALA A 593 -32.52 -19.70 28.44
C ALA A 593 -32.20 -18.68 29.56
N GLU A 594 -31.03 -18.06 29.52
CA GLU A 594 -30.60 -17.03 30.48
C GLU A 594 -30.88 -15.60 30.00
N ASP A 595 -31.32 -15.43 28.75
CA ASP A 595 -31.40 -14.17 28.00
C ASP A 595 -30.11 -13.33 28.12
N ALA A 596 -28.96 -13.99 27.94
CA ALA A 596 -27.64 -13.41 28.16
C ALA A 596 -26.71 -13.59 26.96
N ALA A 597 -26.06 -12.52 26.53
CA ALA A 597 -25.03 -12.53 25.50
C ALA A 597 -23.65 -12.86 26.10
N TRP A 598 -22.85 -13.60 25.34
CA TRP A 598 -21.52 -14.06 25.69
C TRP A 598 -20.48 -13.40 24.79
N PHE A 599 -19.51 -12.75 25.41
CA PHE A 599 -18.40 -12.11 24.73
C PHE A 599 -17.09 -12.71 25.24
N ARG A 600 -16.16 -13.00 24.34
CA ARG A 600 -14.83 -13.52 24.67
C ARG A 600 -13.80 -12.41 24.61
N VAL A 601 -12.96 -12.34 25.63
CA VAL A 601 -11.87 -11.39 25.75
C VAL A 601 -10.59 -12.18 25.85
N ARG A 602 -9.60 -11.85 25.01
CA ARG A 602 -8.29 -12.48 25.03
C ARG A 602 -7.21 -11.47 25.30
N VAL A 603 -6.43 -11.76 26.32
CA VAL A 603 -5.28 -10.97 26.74
C VAL A 603 -4.05 -11.65 26.14
N GLN A 604 -3.65 -11.22 24.95
CA GLN A 604 -2.56 -11.84 24.17
C GLN A 604 -1.19 -11.29 24.54
N ASP A 605 -1.10 -9.99 24.82
CA ASP A 605 0.15 -9.30 25.12
C ASP A 605 0.27 -8.93 26.60
N GLN A 606 1.50 -8.73 27.07
CA GLN A 606 1.82 -8.23 28.40
C GLN A 606 2.89 -7.14 28.27
N ALA A 607 3.10 -6.35 29.31
CA ALA A 607 4.22 -5.42 29.33
C ALA A 607 5.54 -6.22 29.41
N ASP A 608 6.56 -5.81 28.67
CA ASP A 608 7.87 -6.45 28.68
C ASP A 608 8.56 -6.27 30.03
N SER A 609 8.13 -5.26 30.78
CA SER A 609 8.50 -5.09 32.19
C SER A 609 7.93 -6.17 33.11
N GLY A 610 7.06 -7.05 32.62
CA GLY A 610 6.32 -8.03 33.44
C GLY A 610 5.34 -7.40 34.44
N LYS A 611 5.15 -6.07 34.41
CA LYS A 611 4.12 -5.39 35.20
C LYS A 611 2.74 -5.84 34.70
N ALA A 612 1.79 -5.99 35.62
CA ALA A 612 0.42 -6.35 35.29
C ALA A 612 -0.33 -5.18 34.66
N GLN A 613 -1.01 -5.43 33.53
CA GLN A 613 -1.92 -4.47 32.92
C GLN A 613 -3.29 -4.44 33.63
N SER A 614 -3.97 -3.30 33.54
CA SER A 614 -5.31 -3.09 34.07
C SER A 614 -6.35 -3.15 32.96
N LEU A 615 -7.46 -3.86 33.18
CA LEU A 615 -8.52 -3.99 32.20
C LEU A 615 -9.76 -3.16 32.60
N LYS A 616 -10.34 -2.46 31.64
CA LYS A 616 -11.60 -1.72 31.83
C LYS A 616 -12.65 -2.24 30.85
N PHE A 617 -13.75 -2.78 31.34
CA PHE A 617 -14.87 -3.25 30.52
C PHE A 617 -16.01 -2.25 30.54
N PHE A 618 -16.76 -2.17 29.45
CA PHE A 618 -17.90 -1.27 29.34
C PHE A 618 -19.00 -1.84 28.45
N SER A 619 -20.24 -1.44 28.75
CA SER A 619 -21.37 -1.56 27.83
C SER A 619 -22.15 -0.25 27.85
N ARG A 620 -22.48 0.27 26.67
CA ARG A 620 -23.19 1.54 26.49
C ARG A 620 -24.46 1.28 25.70
N SER A 621 -25.61 1.71 26.21
CA SER A 621 -26.85 1.64 25.42
C SER A 621 -26.78 2.60 24.24
N LEU A 622 -27.02 2.07 23.04
CA LEU A 622 -27.07 2.85 21.79
C LEU A 622 -28.51 3.27 21.48
N SER A 623 -29.46 2.39 21.76
CA SER A 623 -30.89 2.63 21.55
C SER A 623 -31.73 1.75 22.49
N GLY A 624 -32.99 2.17 22.71
CA GLY A 624 -33.93 1.53 23.65
C GLY A 624 -33.96 2.18 25.03
N ALA A 625 -34.71 1.59 25.97
CA ALA A 625 -34.79 2.12 27.34
C ALA A 625 -33.42 2.03 28.03
N ARG A 626 -33.03 3.10 28.73
CA ARG A 626 -31.84 3.14 29.59
C ARG A 626 -32.04 2.21 30.78
N ALA A 627 -31.69 0.95 30.59
CA ALA A 627 -31.75 -0.08 31.62
C ALA A 627 -30.33 -0.65 31.81
N THR A 628 -29.90 -0.75 33.06
CA THR A 628 -28.56 -1.20 33.41
C THR A 628 -28.46 -2.72 33.26
N PRO A 629 -27.69 -3.24 32.28
CA PRO A 629 -27.52 -4.68 32.15
C PRO A 629 -26.70 -5.23 33.32
N MET A 630 -26.97 -6.49 33.68
CA MET A 630 -26.13 -7.22 34.64
C MET A 630 -24.95 -7.84 33.92
N ILE A 631 -23.76 -7.64 34.47
CA ILE A 631 -22.52 -8.21 33.95
C ILE A 631 -21.95 -9.24 34.93
N ALA A 632 -21.45 -10.34 34.39
CA ALA A 632 -20.60 -11.28 35.10
C ALA A 632 -19.35 -11.58 34.27
N PHE A 633 -18.19 -11.59 34.93
CA PHE A 633 -16.93 -12.06 34.35
C PHE A 633 -16.63 -13.45 34.86
N VAL A 634 -16.34 -14.36 33.94
CA VAL A 634 -15.99 -15.74 34.26
C VAL A 634 -14.69 -16.13 33.55
N GLN A 635 -13.98 -17.08 34.15
CA GLN A 635 -12.77 -17.68 33.57
C GLN A 635 -13.12 -18.52 32.33
N ASP A 636 -12.10 -19.14 31.74
CA ASP A 636 -12.25 -19.95 30.52
C ASP A 636 -13.19 -21.15 30.70
N ASP A 637 -13.45 -21.61 31.93
CA ASP A 637 -14.45 -22.64 32.21
C ASP A 637 -15.90 -22.16 32.00
N GLY A 638 -16.13 -20.84 31.96
CA GLY A 638 -17.45 -20.23 31.81
C GLY A 638 -18.28 -20.20 33.09
N ILE A 639 -17.72 -20.64 34.23
CA ILE A 639 -18.45 -20.84 35.49
C ILE A 639 -17.75 -20.12 36.63
N THR A 640 -16.43 -20.25 36.75
CA THR A 640 -15.64 -19.66 37.83
C THR A 640 -15.61 -18.14 37.67
N PRO A 641 -16.15 -17.36 38.64
CA PRO A 641 -16.09 -15.91 38.56
C PRO A 641 -14.65 -15.41 38.56
N LEU A 642 -14.36 -14.41 37.75
CA LEU A 642 -13.11 -13.65 37.88
C LEU A 642 -13.20 -12.83 39.18
N THR A 643 -12.09 -12.67 39.92
CA THR A 643 -12.06 -11.88 41.15
C THR A 643 -11.15 -10.65 41.03
N ASP A 644 -11.44 -9.59 41.79
CA ASP A 644 -10.54 -8.45 41.94
C ASP A 644 -9.30 -8.83 42.79
N LEU A 645 -8.36 -7.89 42.95
CA LEU A 645 -7.20 -8.05 43.84
C LEU A 645 -7.58 -8.31 45.32
N GLY A 646 -8.82 -8.02 45.72
CA GLY A 646 -9.37 -8.28 47.05
C GLY A 646 -10.11 -9.62 47.17
N GLY A 647 -10.19 -10.41 46.09
CA GLY A 647 -10.89 -11.70 46.06
C GLY A 647 -12.41 -11.61 45.83
N ASN A 648 -12.96 -10.44 45.54
CA ASN A 648 -14.40 -10.29 45.28
C ASN A 648 -14.74 -10.62 43.83
N PRO A 649 -15.84 -11.34 43.56
CA PRO A 649 -16.29 -11.61 42.20
C PRO A 649 -16.54 -10.33 41.40
N LEU A 650 -15.98 -10.28 40.21
CA LEU A 650 -16.18 -9.23 39.23
C LEU A 650 -17.57 -9.39 38.61
N SER A 651 -18.56 -8.76 39.24
CA SER A 651 -19.95 -8.80 38.82
C SER A 651 -20.69 -7.56 39.32
N GLY A 652 -21.77 -7.17 38.63
CA GLY A 652 -22.63 -6.09 39.11
C GLY A 652 -23.41 -5.38 38.01
N PRO A 653 -24.34 -4.49 38.40
CA PRO A 653 -24.94 -3.52 37.49
C PRO A 653 -23.87 -2.54 36.99
N LEU A 654 -23.86 -2.22 35.69
CA LEU A 654 -23.07 -1.09 35.18
C LEU A 654 -23.60 0.25 35.75
N ALA A 655 -22.72 1.08 36.32
CA ALA A 655 -23.07 2.48 36.52
C ALA A 655 -23.54 3.06 35.16
N GLN A 656 -24.58 3.91 35.18
CA GLN A 656 -25.24 4.40 33.95
C GLN A 656 -24.26 5.04 32.96
N ASP A 657 -23.11 5.52 33.43
CA ASP A 657 -22.00 5.99 32.63
C ASP A 657 -20.67 5.46 33.21
N ASN A 658 -19.80 4.89 32.36
CA ASN A 658 -18.34 4.72 32.57
C ASN A 658 -17.73 3.36 32.98
N GLY A 659 -18.41 2.23 32.72
CA GLY A 659 -17.75 0.92 32.76
C GLY A 659 -17.30 0.49 34.17
N ALA A 660 -16.73 -0.71 34.27
CA ALA A 660 -16.14 -1.21 35.51
C ALA A 660 -14.64 -1.42 35.31
N ILE A 661 -13.85 -0.93 36.27
CA ILE A 661 -12.39 -1.09 36.30
C ILE A 661 -12.10 -2.37 37.05
N TYR A 662 -11.41 -3.29 36.39
CA TYR A 662 -11.00 -4.54 36.98
C TYR A 662 -9.50 -4.61 36.97
N ASN A 663 -8.93 -4.30 38.13
CA ASN A 663 -7.52 -4.53 38.37
C ASN A 663 -7.38 -6.00 38.75
N SER A 664 -6.73 -6.76 37.88
CA SER A 664 -6.26 -8.12 38.16
C SER A 664 -4.84 -8.23 37.62
N ARG A 665 -3.99 -9.06 38.22
CA ARG A 665 -2.72 -9.42 37.59
C ARG A 665 -3.02 -10.41 36.47
N THR A 666 -3.21 -9.91 35.26
CA THR A 666 -3.39 -10.77 34.09
C THR A 666 -2.02 -11.10 33.52
N HIS A 667 -1.75 -12.39 33.32
CA HIS A 667 -0.59 -12.86 32.57
C HIS A 667 -0.93 -12.99 31.09
N GLN A 668 0.10 -13.10 30.24
CA GLN A 668 -0.06 -13.38 28.81
C GLN A 668 -0.95 -14.60 28.55
N ASN A 669 -1.71 -14.58 27.44
CA ASN A 669 -2.56 -15.66 26.93
C ASN A 669 -3.75 -16.06 27.84
N GLN A 670 -4.32 -15.11 28.57
CA GLN A 670 -5.53 -15.37 29.35
C GLN A 670 -6.80 -15.19 28.49
N THR A 671 -7.72 -16.16 28.56
CA THR A 671 -9.07 -16.06 27.99
C THR A 671 -10.08 -15.84 29.11
N LEU A 672 -10.96 -14.86 28.92
CA LEU A 672 -12.02 -14.48 29.84
C LEU A 672 -13.33 -14.36 29.07
N TYR A 673 -14.46 -14.59 29.75
CA TYR A 673 -15.77 -14.36 29.18
C TYR A 673 -16.53 -13.29 29.96
N LEU A 674 -17.10 -12.37 29.19
CA LEU A 674 -18.04 -11.35 29.62
C LEU A 674 -19.45 -11.83 29.28
N ARG A 675 -20.28 -12.05 30.30
CA ARG A 675 -21.69 -12.37 30.15
C ARG A 675 -22.55 -11.16 30.47
N ILE A 676 -23.36 -10.72 29.51
CA ILE A 676 -24.27 -9.57 29.63
C ILE A 676 -25.71 -10.06 29.57
N LYS A 677 -26.44 -9.93 30.68
CA LYS A 677 -27.85 -10.32 30.75
C LYS A 677 -28.76 -9.14 30.40
N ARG A 678 -29.80 -9.38 29.60
CA ARG A 678 -30.82 -8.37 29.30
C ARG A 678 -31.43 -7.90 30.64
N PRO A 679 -31.50 -6.57 30.88
CA PRO A 679 -31.93 -6.05 32.17
C PRO A 679 -33.39 -6.36 32.50
N VAL A 680 -34.25 -6.40 31.48
CA VAL A 680 -35.68 -6.72 31.61
C VAL A 680 -36.07 -7.67 30.49
N ALA A 681 -36.74 -8.78 30.83
CA ALA A 681 -37.29 -9.70 29.84
C ALA A 681 -38.24 -8.95 28.89
N ASN A 682 -38.14 -9.23 27.59
CA ASN A 682 -38.93 -8.58 26.52
C ASN A 682 -38.70 -7.08 26.32
N LEU A 683 -37.61 -6.50 26.85
CA LEU A 683 -37.23 -5.12 26.50
C LEU A 683 -37.11 -4.99 24.96
N GLN A 684 -37.85 -4.04 24.38
CA GLN A 684 -37.88 -3.84 22.93
C GLN A 684 -36.67 -3.04 22.45
N GLY A 685 -36.04 -3.51 21.37
CA GLY A 685 -35.04 -2.76 20.61
C GLY A 685 -33.80 -2.34 21.40
N HIS A 686 -33.36 -3.17 22.35
CA HIS A 686 -32.21 -2.82 23.18
C HIS A 686 -30.89 -3.15 22.48
N SER A 687 -30.18 -2.11 22.05
CA SER A 687 -28.86 -2.22 21.42
C SER A 687 -27.80 -1.64 22.34
N LEU A 688 -26.64 -2.30 22.37
CA LEU A 688 -25.51 -2.01 23.24
C LEU A 688 -24.24 -1.95 22.40
N ALA A 689 -23.34 -1.02 22.73
CA ALA A 689 -21.93 -1.11 22.36
C ALA A 689 -21.18 -1.74 23.52
N VAL A 690 -20.56 -2.90 23.29
CA VAL A 690 -19.83 -3.67 24.29
C VAL A 690 -18.35 -3.64 23.97
N GLY A 691 -17.50 -3.37 24.94
CA GLY A 691 -16.07 -3.31 24.70
C GLY A 691 -15.23 -3.42 25.95
N TRP A 692 -13.92 -3.44 25.74
CA TRP A 692 -12.93 -3.41 26.80
C TRP A 692 -11.74 -2.55 26.42
N ARG A 693 -10.94 -2.16 27.41
CA ARG A 693 -9.75 -1.34 27.28
C ARG A 693 -8.66 -1.90 28.18
N THR A 694 -7.43 -1.52 27.88
CA THR A 694 -6.24 -1.81 28.68
C THR A 694 -5.32 -0.60 28.68
N ASN A 695 -4.49 -0.48 29.72
CA ASN A 695 -3.42 0.50 29.80
C ASN A 695 -2.10 0.03 29.17
N LEU A 696 -2.05 -1.22 28.66
CA LEU A 696 -0.92 -1.69 27.87
C LEU A 696 -0.86 -0.91 26.57
N THR A 697 0.30 -0.32 26.27
CA THR A 697 0.64 0.32 25.00
C THR A 697 1.71 -0.50 24.31
N LEU A 698 1.63 -0.64 22.99
CA LEU A 698 2.63 -1.35 22.21
C LEU A 698 3.38 -0.40 21.27
N PHE A 699 4.68 -0.62 21.20
CA PHE A 699 5.61 0.11 20.36
C PHE A 699 6.31 -0.87 19.41
N GLY A 700 6.30 -0.60 18.10
CA GLY A 700 6.93 -1.46 17.10
C GLY A 700 6.71 -0.94 15.68
N GLY A 701 7.28 -1.61 14.68
CA GLY A 701 7.15 -1.23 13.28
C GLY A 701 5.96 -1.90 12.55
N SER A 702 6.21 -2.54 11.41
CA SER A 702 5.19 -3.12 10.52
C SER A 702 4.34 -4.21 11.18
N THR A 703 4.82 -4.76 12.29
CA THR A 703 4.14 -5.76 13.10
C THR A 703 3.09 -5.20 14.06
N VAL A 704 3.03 -3.88 14.27
CA VAL A 704 2.12 -3.19 15.21
C VAL A 704 1.20 -2.18 14.50
N GLY A 705 1.58 -1.72 13.30
CA GLY A 705 0.81 -0.75 12.50
C GLY A 705 1.44 -0.52 11.12
N PRO A 706 1.03 0.54 10.39
CA PRO A 706 1.66 0.90 9.12
C PRO A 706 3.08 1.37 9.42
N GLY A 707 3.90 1.52 8.40
CA GLY A 707 5.18 2.22 8.56
C GLY A 707 6.31 1.29 8.98
N ILE A 708 7.42 1.45 8.28
CA ILE A 708 8.64 0.71 8.51
C ILE A 708 9.58 1.67 9.26
N PRO A 709 9.98 1.37 10.50
CA PRO A 709 10.96 2.17 11.20
C PRO A 709 12.28 2.12 10.44
N VAL A 710 12.72 3.28 9.94
CA VAL A 710 14.00 3.41 9.22
C VAL A 710 14.90 4.36 10.01
N LEU A 711 16.01 3.83 10.50
CA LEU A 711 17.08 4.64 11.09
C LEU A 711 18.02 5.07 9.97
N ILE A 712 18.43 6.34 9.99
CA ILE A 712 19.28 6.98 8.98
C ILE A 712 20.47 7.59 9.70
N CYS A 713 21.68 7.25 9.26
CA CYS A 713 22.89 7.98 9.65
C CYS A 713 22.99 9.30 8.89
N LYS A 714 23.37 10.39 9.57
CA LYS A 714 23.44 11.74 8.98
C LYS A 714 24.82 12.38 9.10
N ASP A 715 25.62 12.01 10.10
CA ASP A 715 27.01 12.45 10.26
C ASP A 715 27.78 11.46 11.14
N GLU A 716 29.10 11.33 10.95
CA GLU A 716 30.00 10.45 11.70
C GLU A 716 30.43 11.11 13.03
N THR A 717 30.59 10.33 14.09
CA THR A 717 31.03 10.83 15.42
C THR A 717 32.55 11.01 15.54
N ASN A 718 33.34 10.24 14.78
CA ASN A 718 34.79 10.12 14.99
C ASN A 718 35.62 11.03 14.08
N GLY A 719 35.48 12.33 14.30
CA GLY A 719 36.24 13.36 13.60
C GLY A 719 37.68 13.55 14.09
N PHE A 720 38.62 12.69 13.70
CA PHE A 720 40.04 13.10 13.58
C PHE A 720 40.52 12.98 12.13
N LEU A 721 40.33 14.08 11.37
CA LEU A 721 40.79 14.27 9.99
C LEU A 721 39.97 13.61 8.88
N GLY A 722 38.71 13.23 9.12
CA GLY A 722 37.69 12.95 8.09
C GLY A 722 38.10 11.93 7.03
N ASN A 723 38.76 10.85 7.44
CA ASN A 723 39.32 9.82 6.55
C ASN A 723 39.28 8.42 7.19
N GLU A 724 38.28 8.12 8.02
CA GLU A 724 38.02 6.73 8.41
C GLU A 724 37.12 6.07 7.36
N TYR A 725 37.58 4.93 6.86
CA TYR A 725 36.96 4.15 5.79
C TYR A 725 36.17 2.96 6.36
N SER A 726 35.74 3.04 7.63
CA SER A 726 35.04 1.97 8.35
C SER A 726 33.58 2.34 8.61
N ALA A 727 32.73 1.32 8.76
CA ALA A 727 31.32 1.48 9.08
C ALA A 727 31.13 1.64 10.59
N ASP A 728 30.14 2.43 11.03
CA ASP A 728 29.82 2.64 12.43
C ASP A 728 28.95 1.50 12.98
N GLU A 729 29.34 0.95 14.13
CA GLU A 729 28.63 -0.12 14.81
C GLU A 729 27.51 0.39 15.74
N ILE A 730 26.31 0.55 15.18
CA ILE A 730 25.19 1.15 15.90
C ILE A 730 24.25 0.10 16.49
N HIS A 731 23.86 0.29 17.75
CA HIS A 731 22.74 -0.41 18.36
C HIS A 731 21.80 0.54 19.10
N MET A 732 20.58 0.08 19.32
CA MET A 732 19.59 0.80 20.13
C MET A 732 19.56 0.20 21.52
N GLU A 733 19.42 1.03 22.54
CA GLU A 733 19.04 0.60 23.87
C GLU A 733 17.64 1.07 24.20
N VAL A 734 16.86 0.19 24.82
CA VAL A 734 15.47 0.44 25.21
C VAL A 734 15.28 0.16 26.69
N ASN A 735 14.64 1.09 27.39
CA ASN A 735 14.26 0.94 28.80
C ASN A 735 12.74 1.02 28.94
N VAL A 736 12.16 -0.12 29.32
CA VAL A 736 10.72 -0.31 29.42
C VAL A 736 10.28 -0.17 30.87
N ASP A 737 9.36 0.75 31.14
CA ASP A 737 8.77 1.01 32.47
C ASP A 737 9.80 1.15 33.61
N GLY A 738 11.00 1.64 33.29
CA GLY A 738 12.08 1.88 34.25
C GLY A 738 12.88 0.63 34.66
N GLN A 739 12.77 -0.50 33.95
CA GLN A 739 13.43 -1.76 34.33
C GLN A 739 14.90 -1.90 33.91
N GLY A 740 15.47 -0.86 33.30
CA GLY A 740 16.85 -0.87 32.83
C GLY A 740 16.95 -0.94 31.31
N TRP A 741 18.15 -0.71 30.78
CA TRP A 741 18.42 -0.65 29.35
C TRP A 741 18.68 -2.04 28.78
N THR A 742 18.02 -2.36 27.67
CA THR A 742 18.19 -3.60 26.89
C THR A 742 18.63 -3.25 25.48
N ARG A 743 19.66 -3.96 24.98
CA ARG A 743 20.24 -3.76 23.64
C ARG A 743 19.39 -4.40 22.52
N ILE A 744 19.30 -3.70 21.38
CA ILE A 744 18.59 -4.08 20.16
C ILE A 744 19.47 -3.76 18.92
N PRO A 745 19.82 -4.74 18.08
CA PRO A 745 19.47 -6.16 18.20
C PRO A 745 20.25 -6.84 19.33
N ALA A 746 19.67 -7.86 19.95
CA ALA A 746 20.37 -8.63 21.00
C ALA A 746 21.65 -9.32 20.49
N SER A 747 21.77 -9.50 19.16
CA SER A 747 22.93 -10.12 18.51
C SER A 747 24.16 -9.22 18.40
N GLY A 748 24.06 -7.92 18.75
CA GLY A 748 25.17 -6.98 18.63
C GLY A 748 24.71 -5.63 18.07
N TYR A 749 25.35 -5.20 16.99
CA TYR A 749 25.15 -3.93 16.32
C TYR A 749 24.69 -4.13 14.88
N VAL A 750 24.35 -3.03 14.22
CA VAL A 750 24.14 -2.93 12.78
C VAL A 750 25.15 -1.93 12.26
N GLU A 751 25.91 -2.34 11.24
CA GLU A 751 26.91 -1.49 10.60
C GLU A 751 26.21 -0.42 9.72
N PHE A 752 26.64 0.83 9.87
CA PHE A 752 26.24 1.97 9.05
C PHE A 752 27.45 2.53 8.31
N ASP A 753 27.35 2.71 7.01
CA ASP A 753 28.35 3.45 6.25
C ASP A 753 27.98 4.94 6.28
N CYS A 754 28.47 5.66 7.28
CA CYS A 754 28.10 7.06 7.50
C CYS A 754 28.81 8.05 6.55
N ASN A 755 29.80 7.59 5.79
CA ASN A 755 30.32 8.29 4.60
C ASN A 755 29.26 8.37 3.49
N ASP A 756 28.36 7.39 3.40
CA ASP A 756 27.03 7.60 2.80
C ASP A 756 26.15 8.27 3.86
N TRP A 757 26.17 9.59 3.87
CA TRP A 757 25.44 10.50 4.76
C TRP A 757 23.90 10.30 4.80
N LYS A 758 23.38 9.26 4.12
CA LYS A 758 22.01 8.73 4.21
C LYS A 758 21.89 7.21 4.29
N ASP A 759 22.94 6.48 4.66
CA ASP A 759 22.83 5.04 4.88
C ASP A 759 21.72 4.78 5.89
N SER A 760 20.76 3.98 5.45
CA SER A 760 19.52 3.79 6.16
C SER A 760 19.23 2.32 6.30
N LYS A 761 18.92 1.90 7.53
CA LYS A 761 18.59 0.52 7.84
C LYS A 761 17.15 0.45 8.30
N VAL A 762 16.41 -0.48 7.69
CA VAL A 762 15.10 -0.89 8.17
C VAL A 762 15.31 -1.58 9.52
N TRP A 763 14.82 -0.94 10.58
CA TRP A 763 14.98 -1.38 11.98
C TRP A 763 13.85 -2.29 12.45
N ASP A 764 12.85 -2.50 11.59
CA ASP A 764 11.61 -3.19 11.91
C ASP A 764 11.83 -4.62 12.38
N ARG A 765 12.78 -5.32 11.76
CA ARG A 765 13.07 -6.72 12.05
C ARG A 765 13.86 -6.88 13.36
N GLN A 766 14.58 -5.85 13.78
CA GLN A 766 15.45 -5.84 14.94
C GLN A 766 14.67 -5.44 16.19
N LEU A 767 13.80 -4.43 16.07
CA LEU A 767 13.04 -3.86 17.18
C LEU A 767 12.00 -4.82 17.77
N GLY A 768 11.33 -5.60 16.91
CA GLY A 768 10.19 -6.40 17.33
C GLY A 768 9.03 -5.54 17.85
N VAL A 769 8.34 -6.04 18.88
CA VAL A 769 7.23 -5.35 19.55
C VAL A 769 7.55 -5.20 21.02
N ILE A 770 7.44 -3.98 21.53
CA ILE A 770 7.72 -3.60 22.90
C ILE A 770 6.41 -3.22 23.60
N GLY A 771 6.04 -3.95 24.65
CA GLY A 771 4.88 -3.64 25.49
C GLY A 771 5.24 -2.85 26.75
N PHE A 772 4.54 -1.75 27.03
CA PHE A 772 4.81 -0.89 28.19
C PHE A 772 3.53 -0.30 28.82
N LEU A 773 3.58 0.04 30.12
CA LEU A 773 2.45 0.57 30.90
C LEU A 773 2.63 2.02 31.37
N GLU A 774 3.86 2.51 31.43
CA GLU A 774 4.22 3.83 31.94
C GLU A 774 4.98 4.62 30.87
N SER A 775 6.11 4.10 30.42
CA SER A 775 6.93 4.73 29.40
C SER A 775 7.89 3.75 28.76
N VAL A 776 8.25 4.00 27.50
CA VAL A 776 9.45 3.43 26.90
C VAL A 776 10.45 4.54 26.65
N LYS A 777 11.69 4.36 27.11
CA LYS A 777 12.80 5.24 26.79
C LYS A 777 13.70 4.55 25.79
N ILE A 778 14.14 5.28 24.79
CA ILE A 778 14.99 4.78 23.72
C ILE A 778 16.24 5.65 23.71
N ARG A 779 17.39 5.06 23.41
CA ARG A 779 18.61 5.79 23.04
C ARG A 779 19.39 4.97 22.03
N MET A 780 20.13 5.65 21.18
CA MET A 780 21.14 5.03 20.33
C MET A 780 22.47 4.92 21.10
N VAL A 781 23.26 3.91 20.75
CA VAL A 781 24.62 3.70 21.22
C VAL A 781 25.46 3.31 20.02
N GLU A 782 26.56 4.03 19.84
CA GLU A 782 27.61 3.69 18.89
C GLU A 782 28.72 2.98 19.64
N GLN A 783 29.22 1.89 19.06
CA GLN A 783 30.35 1.18 19.63
C GLN A 783 31.63 1.71 19.01
N ASP A 784 32.49 2.28 19.83
CA ASP A 784 33.81 2.69 19.37
C ASP A 784 34.79 1.53 19.46
N ASP A 785 35.50 1.27 18.37
CA ASP A 785 36.63 0.34 18.39
C ASP A 785 37.68 0.81 19.41
N TRP A 786 37.95 2.12 19.46
CA TRP A 786 39.04 2.74 20.23
C TRP A 786 38.53 3.89 21.09
N GLY A 787 37.71 3.60 22.10
CA GLY A 787 37.14 4.65 22.95
C GLY A 787 36.15 4.13 23.99
N ASP A 788 35.43 5.06 24.61
CA ASP A 788 34.21 4.74 25.34
C ASP A 788 33.03 4.89 24.36
N ASP A 789 32.12 3.91 24.29
CA ASP A 789 30.90 3.98 23.47
C ASP A 789 30.16 5.33 23.67
N ASP A 790 29.87 6.02 22.57
CA ASP A 790 28.95 7.16 22.61
C ASP A 790 27.54 6.64 22.95
N THR A 791 26.90 7.16 24.04
CA THR A 791 25.47 6.97 24.43
C THR A 791 24.50 8.22 24.46
N SER A 792 23.34 8.19 23.74
CA SER A 792 22.62 9.43 23.36
C SER A 792 21.66 9.88 24.45
N PRO A 793 21.22 11.15 24.43
CA PRO A 793 20.13 11.56 25.29
C PRO A 793 18.89 10.69 25.01
N PRO A 794 18.30 10.05 26.05
CA PRO A 794 17.19 9.15 25.83
C PRO A 794 15.90 9.92 25.49
N VAL A 795 15.18 9.50 24.45
CA VAL A 795 13.83 9.99 24.18
C VAL A 795 12.82 9.12 24.91
N SER A 796 11.90 9.77 25.62
CA SER A 796 10.84 9.12 26.37
C SER A 796 9.53 9.18 25.59
N LEU A 797 8.93 8.02 25.34
CA LEU A 797 7.56 7.89 24.88
C LEU A 797 6.70 7.55 26.08
N GLU A 798 5.73 8.41 26.37
CA GLU A 798 4.77 8.22 27.47
C GLU A 798 3.52 7.48 26.99
N VAL A 799 2.82 6.82 27.92
CA VAL A 799 1.52 6.20 27.60
C VAL A 799 0.46 7.24 27.28
N TRP A 800 -0.41 6.92 26.32
CA TRP A 800 -1.57 7.75 26.02
C TRP A 800 -2.64 7.60 27.13
N ASN A 801 -3.16 8.71 27.65
CA ASN A 801 -4.12 8.71 28.76
C ASN A 801 -5.45 8.03 28.38
N MET A 802 -5.84 6.96 29.12
CA MET A 802 -7.09 6.21 28.93
C MET A 802 -8.38 7.05 29.08
N GLY A 803 -8.30 8.22 29.72
CA GLY A 803 -9.44 9.09 30.01
C GLY A 803 -9.84 10.04 28.88
N MET A 804 -9.01 10.25 27.85
CA MET A 804 -9.21 11.34 26.87
C MET A 804 -10.03 10.99 25.61
N ASP A 805 -10.41 9.72 25.39
CA ASP A 805 -11.16 9.31 24.18
C ASP A 805 -12.28 8.31 24.54
N MET A 806 -13.47 8.81 24.86
CA MET A 806 -14.69 7.99 25.04
C MET A 806 -15.52 7.87 23.75
N ASP A 807 -15.33 8.79 22.78
CA ASP A 807 -16.26 8.97 21.65
C ASP A 807 -15.65 8.70 20.28
N GLN A 808 -14.35 8.45 20.19
CA GLN A 808 -13.71 8.10 18.94
C GLN A 808 -13.48 6.60 18.93
N ILE A 809 -14.13 5.89 17.99
CA ILE A 809 -13.54 4.69 17.39
C ILE A 809 -12.14 5.14 17.02
N PRO A 810 -11.07 4.70 17.70
CA PRO A 810 -9.76 5.08 17.25
C PRO A 810 -9.69 4.49 15.86
N ASP A 811 -9.48 5.33 14.84
CA ASP A 811 -8.55 4.92 13.82
C ASP A 811 -7.37 4.38 14.61
N ASN A 812 -7.24 3.07 14.62
CA ASN A 812 -6.19 2.25 15.23
C ASN A 812 -4.79 2.60 14.66
N TRP A 813 -4.74 3.69 13.91
CA TRP A 813 -3.69 4.31 13.12
C TRP A 813 -3.73 5.82 13.40
N LYS A 814 -3.99 6.25 14.64
CA LYS A 814 -3.66 7.62 15.04
C LYS A 814 -2.14 7.71 15.12
N ILE A 815 -1.54 8.08 13.99
CA ILE A 815 -0.18 8.61 13.94
C ILE A 815 -0.14 9.72 15.00
N ALA A 816 0.72 9.57 16.02
CA ALA A 816 0.98 10.64 16.96
C ALA A 816 1.57 11.81 16.16
N ASP A 817 0.68 12.72 15.75
CA ASP A 817 0.90 13.89 14.91
C ASP A 817 1.80 13.70 13.66
N ARG A 818 1.85 14.71 12.80
CA ARG A 818 2.72 14.73 11.62
C ARG A 818 4.20 15.04 11.97
N GLN A 819 4.54 15.08 13.26
CA GLN A 819 5.79 15.64 13.79
C GLN A 819 6.66 14.66 14.59
N THR A 820 6.20 13.46 14.99
CA THR A 820 7.05 12.52 15.73
C THR A 820 8.12 11.86 14.85
N ARG A 821 9.13 12.65 14.45
CA ARG A 821 10.46 12.19 14.00
C ARG A 821 11.34 12.17 15.25
N LEU A 822 11.86 11.01 15.62
CA LEU A 822 12.87 10.94 16.69
C LEU A 822 14.22 11.28 16.05
N GLN A 823 14.89 12.30 16.59
CA GLN A 823 16.21 12.74 16.17
C GLN A 823 17.17 12.53 17.34
N TRP A 824 18.34 11.98 17.05
CA TRP A 824 19.39 11.68 18.02
C TRP A 824 20.66 12.43 17.62
N GLU A 825 21.28 13.12 18.57
CA GLU A 825 22.53 13.85 18.33
C GLU A 825 23.50 13.60 19.48
N TRP A 826 24.77 13.51 19.13
CA TRP A 826 25.86 13.08 20.00
C TRP A 826 26.87 14.19 20.32
N ALA A 827 26.84 15.23 19.49
CA ALA A 827 27.86 16.23 19.28
C ALA A 827 29.08 15.71 18.48
N GLY A 828 28.79 15.34 17.23
CA GLY A 828 29.73 14.96 16.17
C GLY A 828 29.00 14.21 15.06
N GLY A 829 28.30 13.14 15.46
CA GLY A 829 27.40 12.37 14.61
C GLY A 829 25.91 12.60 14.96
N GLU A 830 25.04 12.49 13.96
CA GLU A 830 23.59 12.65 14.08
C GLU A 830 22.85 11.47 13.43
N TYR A 831 21.77 10.99 14.05
CA TYR A 831 20.90 9.94 13.49
C TYR A 831 19.43 10.34 13.50
N TYR A 832 18.71 9.97 12.45
CA TYR A 832 17.28 10.26 12.30
C TYR A 832 16.48 8.99 12.17
N LEU A 833 15.37 8.97 12.88
CA LEU A 833 14.42 7.88 12.82
C LEU A 833 13.16 8.34 12.07
N ARG A 834 12.96 7.82 10.87
CA ARG A 834 11.78 8.16 10.04
C ARG A 834 10.55 7.42 10.55
N LYS A 835 9.51 8.22 10.88
CA LYS A 835 8.11 7.87 11.20
C LYS A 835 7.91 6.52 11.89
N PHE A 836 7.54 6.58 13.17
CA PHE A 836 7.09 5.40 13.93
C PHE A 836 5.59 5.50 14.19
N ASN A 837 4.93 4.35 14.21
CA ASN A 837 3.54 4.29 14.66
C ASN A 837 3.50 3.69 16.06
N MET A 838 2.90 4.45 16.97
CA MET A 838 2.53 3.95 18.29
C MET A 838 1.12 3.42 18.20
N ASN A 839 0.90 2.18 18.64
CA ASN A 839 -0.45 1.64 18.73
C ASN A 839 -0.81 1.36 20.18
N ARG A 840 -2.07 1.64 20.55
CA ARG A 840 -2.55 1.28 21.89
C ARG A 840 -2.60 -0.22 22.08
N TRP A 841 -2.61 -1.02 21.02
CA TRP A 841 -2.54 -2.48 21.11
C TRP A 841 -2.17 -3.04 19.76
N ARG A 842 -1.60 -4.25 19.73
CA ARG A 842 -1.28 -4.91 18.48
C ARG A 842 -2.61 -5.21 17.81
N ILE A 843 -2.75 -4.69 16.61
CA ILE A 843 -3.51 -5.44 15.64
C ILE A 843 -2.47 -6.27 14.93
N ASN A 844 -2.23 -7.48 15.46
CA ASN A 844 -1.37 -8.47 14.80
C ASN A 844 -1.77 -8.56 13.32
#